data_AF-A0A642V4H0-F1
#
_entry.id   AF-A0A642V4H0-F1
#
_cell.length_a   1.000
_cell.length_b   1.000
_cell.length_c   1.000
_cell.angle_alpha   90.00
_cell.angle_beta   90.00
_cell.angle_gamma   90.00
#
_symmetry.space_group_name_H-M   'P 1'
#
loop_
_entity.id
_entity.type
_entity.pdbx_description
1 polymer ?
#
loop_
_entity_poly.entity_id
_entity_poly.type
_entity_poly.pdbx_seq_one_letter_code
_entity_poly.pdbx_strand_id
1 'polypeptide(L)'
;MSVETPGGDTEAKLKELIESVEYADRHTEDIAGFVHTCGAAASFLSECKDKSVHWFCEPRTAILGERSILGFSYENGRTVYAARLTEMLDRCPNCARGYHFALEDVKKSMSRVNIPAGNMVPMFELVWKFNEERLMDRLNKVVAHKQSNPDATYHSLPIEMRSAVYESLYVADMSEGGALWGLFVRVVELLDTNHDLFGVDQIAPALFFALFGTSSDMHKRARKALDVVDADSVSTLHKLNCKALLSVSKNCCSSRESKERLLYWYNTDCVFAKLSGEAILSEFRQDDDDFVSRLLHDILASPNIPLHGLLKFLGTLVTKLGSKFSTILPFKSKILVSTVLDNPNFYHRLPLSGPIDPTYDTDFALRQEYLLDWIPPLVKTQADEASDLTQLGESVFSGLLQLTKSLPAQDANARNFVLSYALESVAHCFQFKPPTSESKLPLLEPVARIQRAGLKELIYNNRMVIIDNLRSPRKRLADAALKCLQLSIEFDVISALPDSTSSRVEITDQSVIAEISRSFPPSLWGELNKNPRVFDAKVVSTVLHAMKYAGFIAQPPVKKVTNYLPKKELSQQALLCSIESLRNISDMDGRILKGVITNRDVLVCLFLNLFSANADQNRAAVDLICQSFDSDAVNRLTAITSLFMHDLKVSLSAFCDAIDLVKQLQLFAPCSQLTKVAQDVSTTLYDTRKGVVDTAKKDQFSQGKENELFRYWNTNWEFLRFSFHKTYAWSNQFKAEFMLEFMKDQLDYCKTLLDTFRLVEADLPPPTGSHTNGELLSLPAINTIDPLCQLLRLKDEALVYSSFQNIMTIIDLMKSFKVQFPKRVTDQFVKLAKQEISNIMPREQTSGLLAATGVFSNDEIDEILSKVGFDQSPSATPPPSNGSDKTTPQDSRTSTPPTATAAASRPSPAPGSYAAAAAAANKKPGQQRSINEFMRTSSGPAPPPPPPKAPEAQRTTAMDAVRAELMSQKSASGMVASSNRSSQPPKEIHPPRPAGFNSARAKRLQANEETVSRTMNQKAVAATEISSESDDSDDEDGLFTDKKAPTAKPGTIRNINKPTVTPIGMDRRPRVTTLSEKEREERNMRARLNIDTSPLYRRVLSWDYHSNSEYPDANRKYEKVMPSFKSVEQYQKTFEPLLLLECWQGIQKAKEESAAQETPFKLVVGNRITCDDFIDVYASVETSVLSKVKLTDSDLIVLTYFDDPDSDAKRPSKERPYCLAKIRELKPNYSADYADLMLRTYNPKTMLAHLSSKTILHGLRVMR
;
A
#
# COMPACT_ATOMS: atom_id res chain seq x y z
N MET A 1 50.46 -50.90 -10.08
CA MET A 1 50.95 -52.12 -10.74
C MET A 1 50.71 -53.30 -9.82
N SER A 2 50.69 -54.53 -10.33
CA SER A 2 50.46 -55.75 -9.55
C SER A 2 51.55 -55.94 -8.48
N VAL A 3 51.12 -56.16 -7.24
CA VAL A 3 51.93 -56.69 -6.14
C VAL A 3 51.35 -58.06 -5.81
N GLU A 4 52.22 -59.06 -5.62
CA GLU A 4 51.82 -60.44 -5.35
C GLU A 4 51.29 -60.58 -3.91
N THR A 5 50.27 -61.42 -3.71
CA THR A 5 49.56 -61.56 -2.43
C THR A 5 50.40 -62.26 -1.36
N PRO A 6 50.70 -61.63 -0.21
CA PRO A 6 51.35 -62.31 0.91
C PRO A 6 50.33 -63.12 1.73
N GLY A 7 50.36 -64.45 1.58
CA GLY A 7 49.80 -65.44 2.52
C GLY A 7 48.34 -65.25 2.98
N GLY A 8 47.39 -65.91 2.30
CA GLY A 8 45.95 -65.83 2.60
C GLY A 8 45.51 -66.13 4.06
N ASP A 9 46.28 -66.93 4.81
CA ASP A 9 46.10 -67.14 6.25
C ASP A 9 46.17 -65.84 7.07
N THR A 10 46.88 -64.82 6.58
CA THR A 10 47.03 -63.53 7.26
C THR A 10 45.88 -62.57 6.94
N GLU A 11 45.38 -62.54 5.70
CA GLU A 11 44.19 -61.75 5.32
C GLU A 11 42.90 -62.31 5.93
N ALA A 12 42.79 -63.64 6.06
CA ALA A 12 41.68 -64.28 6.77
C ALA A 12 41.65 -63.87 8.26
N LYS A 13 42.80 -63.96 8.95
CA LYS A 13 42.93 -63.55 10.37
C LYS A 13 42.74 -62.04 10.56
N LEU A 14 43.22 -61.21 9.62
CA LEU A 14 42.97 -59.78 9.61
C LEU A 14 41.47 -59.49 9.61
N LYS A 15 40.70 -60.15 8.74
CA LYS A 15 39.25 -59.97 8.63
C LYS A 15 38.50 -60.46 9.87
N GLU A 16 38.82 -61.65 10.37
CA GLU A 16 38.25 -62.21 11.61
C GLU A 16 38.49 -61.30 12.83
N LEU A 17 39.69 -60.73 12.93
CA LEU A 17 40.06 -59.83 14.03
C LEU A 17 39.38 -58.46 13.91
N ILE A 18 39.18 -57.92 12.70
CA ILE A 18 38.39 -56.69 12.49
C ILE A 18 36.92 -56.94 12.85
N GLU A 19 36.32 -58.04 12.40
CA GLU A 19 34.94 -58.41 12.75
C GLU A 19 34.75 -58.60 14.27
N SER A 20 35.76 -59.14 14.96
CA SER A 20 35.80 -59.25 16.42
C SER A 20 35.90 -57.88 17.13
N VAL A 21 36.72 -56.96 16.62
CA VAL A 21 36.83 -55.58 17.14
C VAL A 21 35.51 -54.83 16.96
N GLU A 22 34.94 -54.82 15.74
CA GLU A 22 33.65 -54.17 15.50
C GLU A 22 32.50 -54.81 16.30
N TYR A 23 32.59 -56.10 16.63
CA TYR A 23 31.61 -56.76 17.51
C TYR A 23 31.74 -56.24 18.95
N ALA A 24 32.96 -56.16 19.51
CA ALA A 24 33.20 -55.63 20.85
C ALA A 24 32.80 -54.14 20.96
N ASP A 25 33.09 -53.34 19.93
CA ASP A 25 32.74 -51.91 19.91
C ASP A 25 31.23 -51.65 19.80
N ARG A 26 30.45 -52.65 19.36
CA ARG A 26 28.97 -52.65 19.40
C ARG A 26 28.38 -53.14 20.72
N HIS A 27 29.16 -53.77 21.60
CA HIS A 27 28.72 -54.34 22.88
C HIS A 27 29.54 -53.75 24.04
N THR A 28 29.37 -52.45 24.30
CA THR A 28 30.16 -51.65 25.25
C THR A 28 30.11 -52.11 26.72
N GLU A 29 29.26 -53.08 27.04
CA GLU A 29 29.18 -53.73 28.36
C GLU A 29 30.23 -54.86 28.53
N ASP A 30 30.73 -55.45 27.43
CA ASP A 30 31.76 -56.51 27.48
C ASP A 30 33.18 -55.95 27.58
N ILE A 31 33.53 -55.51 28.79
CA ILE A 31 34.88 -55.07 29.14
C ILE A 31 35.92 -56.19 28.90
N ALA A 32 35.54 -57.47 29.01
CA ALA A 32 36.47 -58.60 28.83
C ALA A 32 36.81 -58.81 27.35
N GLY A 33 35.82 -58.84 26.45
CA GLY A 33 36.01 -58.85 25.01
C GLY A 33 36.71 -57.58 24.50
N PHE A 34 36.40 -56.41 25.09
CA PHE A 34 37.10 -55.16 24.80
C PHE A 34 38.59 -55.26 25.14
N VAL A 35 38.98 -55.80 26.29
CA VAL A 35 40.39 -55.99 26.68
C VAL A 35 41.06 -57.08 25.84
N HIS A 36 40.38 -58.21 25.57
CA HIS A 36 40.93 -59.30 24.76
C HIS A 36 41.30 -58.85 23.34
N THR A 37 40.42 -58.08 22.68
CA THR A 37 40.64 -57.54 21.34
C THR A 37 41.82 -56.56 21.27
N CYS A 38 42.10 -55.80 22.33
CA CYS A 38 43.30 -54.95 22.41
C CYS A 38 44.60 -55.78 22.36
N GLY A 39 44.68 -56.81 23.21
CA GLY A 39 45.84 -57.70 23.27
C GLY A 39 46.06 -58.45 21.96
N ALA A 40 44.98 -58.92 21.32
CA ALA A 40 45.04 -59.57 20.02
C ALA A 40 45.51 -58.62 18.90
N ALA A 41 44.97 -57.39 18.82
CA ALA A 41 45.38 -56.39 17.83
C ALA A 41 46.85 -55.96 17.97
N ALA A 42 47.30 -55.67 19.20
CA ALA A 42 48.70 -55.32 19.46
C ALA A 42 49.67 -56.48 19.14
N SER A 43 49.29 -57.71 19.48
CA SER A 43 50.10 -58.91 19.17
C SER A 43 50.20 -59.11 17.66
N PHE A 44 49.05 -59.17 16.96
CA PHE A 44 48.97 -59.38 15.50
C PHE A 44 49.79 -58.35 14.71
N LEU A 45 49.69 -57.06 15.03
CA LEU A 45 50.48 -56.02 14.37
C LEU A 45 51.97 -56.13 14.68
N SER A 46 52.36 -56.51 15.90
CA SER A 46 53.78 -56.68 16.28
C SER A 46 54.45 -57.91 15.64
N GLU A 47 53.68 -58.98 15.43
CA GLU A 47 54.09 -60.23 14.78
C GLU A 47 54.16 -60.12 13.26
N CYS A 48 53.39 -59.19 12.66
CA CYS A 48 53.41 -58.95 11.22
C CYS A 48 54.81 -58.52 10.76
N LYS A 49 55.48 -59.38 9.99
CA LYS A 49 56.85 -59.16 9.49
C LYS A 49 56.91 -58.38 8.18
N ASP A 50 55.77 -58.18 7.53
CA ASP A 50 55.70 -57.47 6.25
C ASP A 50 55.86 -55.96 6.47
N LYS A 51 56.80 -55.35 5.75
CA LYS A 51 57.14 -53.92 5.87
C LYS A 51 56.26 -53.03 4.99
N SER A 52 55.36 -53.61 4.19
CA SER A 52 54.39 -52.88 3.36
C SER A 52 53.12 -52.48 4.12
N VAL A 53 52.84 -53.10 5.27
CA VAL A 53 51.57 -52.90 6.00
C VAL A 53 51.58 -51.59 6.78
N HIS A 54 50.73 -50.65 6.36
CA HIS A 54 50.58 -49.35 7.03
C HIS A 54 49.57 -49.43 8.18
N TRP A 55 50.00 -49.23 9.43
CA TRP A 55 49.15 -49.44 10.61
C TRP A 55 48.02 -48.41 10.78
N PHE A 56 48.22 -47.15 10.35
CA PHE A 56 47.32 -46.02 10.69
C PHE A 56 46.85 -45.18 9.51
N CYS A 57 47.37 -45.37 8.30
CA CYS A 57 46.94 -44.61 7.10
C CYS A 57 46.24 -45.45 6.03
N GLU A 58 46.03 -46.74 6.29
CA GLU A 58 45.23 -47.62 5.45
C GLU A 58 43.93 -47.98 6.21
N PRO A 59 42.73 -47.77 5.64
CA PRO A 59 41.48 -47.84 6.42
C PRO A 59 41.18 -49.19 7.08
N ARG A 60 41.62 -50.30 6.50
CA ARG A 60 41.38 -51.66 7.03
C ARG A 60 42.20 -51.93 8.29
N THR A 61 43.45 -51.53 8.28
CA THR A 61 44.40 -51.74 9.39
C THR A 61 44.28 -50.68 10.46
N ALA A 62 43.83 -49.46 10.13
CA ALA A 62 43.64 -48.37 11.08
C ALA A 62 42.75 -48.73 12.28
N ILE A 63 41.72 -49.56 12.09
CA ILE A 63 40.85 -50.06 13.17
C ILE A 63 41.66 -50.88 14.19
N LEU A 64 42.54 -51.76 13.71
CA LEU A 64 43.45 -52.53 14.58
C LEU A 64 44.57 -51.65 15.14
N GLY A 65 45.02 -50.65 14.37
CA GLY A 65 45.96 -49.62 14.81
C GLY A 65 45.44 -48.88 16.04
N GLU A 66 44.22 -48.34 15.99
CA GLU A 66 43.52 -47.72 17.11
C GLU A 66 43.50 -48.65 18.33
N ARG A 67 42.96 -49.87 18.16
CA ARG A 67 42.84 -50.86 19.24
C ARG A 67 44.20 -51.27 19.83
N SER A 68 45.27 -51.26 19.04
CA SER A 68 46.62 -51.63 19.48
C SER A 68 47.31 -50.60 20.37
N ILE A 69 46.89 -49.32 20.36
CA ILE A 69 47.44 -48.28 21.25
C ILE A 69 47.25 -48.66 22.73
N LEU A 70 46.16 -49.34 23.06
CA LEU A 70 45.89 -49.88 24.40
C LEU A 70 46.90 -50.96 24.82
N GLY A 71 47.71 -51.48 23.89
CA GLY A 71 48.91 -52.28 24.12
C GLY A 71 49.91 -51.67 25.10
N PHE A 72 49.95 -50.34 25.23
CA PHE A 72 50.77 -49.66 26.25
C PHE A 72 50.35 -50.01 27.69
N SER A 73 49.13 -50.50 27.92
CA SER A 73 48.67 -50.96 29.24
C SER A 73 49.38 -52.24 29.72
N TYR A 74 49.88 -53.08 28.80
CA TYR A 74 50.42 -54.41 29.12
C TYR A 74 51.92 -54.38 29.39
N GLU A 75 52.31 -54.57 30.65
CA GLU A 75 53.71 -54.49 31.08
C GLU A 75 54.64 -55.47 30.33
N ASN A 76 54.18 -56.71 30.11
CA ASN A 76 54.98 -57.77 29.48
C ASN A 76 55.22 -57.59 27.97
N GLY A 77 54.52 -56.67 27.29
CA GLY A 77 54.63 -56.45 25.84
C GLY A 77 55.04 -55.03 25.42
N ARG A 78 54.96 -54.05 26.34
CA ARG A 78 55.11 -52.61 26.08
C ARG A 78 56.36 -52.24 25.27
N THR A 79 57.52 -52.82 25.60
CA THR A 79 58.80 -52.48 24.95
C THR A 79 58.91 -52.98 23.52
N VAL A 80 58.42 -54.21 23.23
CA VAL A 80 58.41 -54.79 21.89
C VAL A 80 57.42 -54.03 20.98
N TYR A 81 56.23 -53.72 21.52
CA TYR A 81 55.23 -52.93 20.82
C TYR A 81 55.73 -51.51 20.51
N ALA A 82 56.31 -50.80 21.50
CA ALA A 82 56.84 -49.45 21.32
C ALA A 82 57.99 -49.38 20.29
N ALA A 83 58.86 -50.41 20.23
CA ALA A 83 59.90 -50.51 19.21
C ALA A 83 59.33 -50.68 17.79
N ARG A 84 58.30 -51.54 17.63
CA ARG A 84 57.61 -51.70 16.34
C ARG A 84 56.82 -50.47 15.92
N LEU A 85 56.14 -49.82 16.86
CA LEU A 85 55.42 -48.58 16.62
C LEU A 85 56.40 -47.48 16.15
N THR A 86 57.57 -47.35 16.77
CA THR A 86 58.65 -46.46 16.33
C THR A 86 59.08 -46.77 14.89
N GLU A 87 59.33 -48.05 14.57
CA GLU A 87 59.70 -48.50 13.21
C GLU A 87 58.69 -48.10 12.12
N MET A 88 57.40 -47.98 12.46
CA MET A 88 56.35 -47.58 11.52
C MET A 88 56.16 -46.05 11.44
N LEU A 89 56.27 -45.33 12.56
CA LEU A 89 56.12 -43.88 12.61
C LEU A 89 57.30 -43.16 11.92
N ASP A 90 58.54 -43.68 12.04
CA ASP A 90 59.71 -43.18 11.30
C ASP A 90 59.61 -43.38 9.78
N ARG A 91 58.78 -44.32 9.31
CA ARG A 91 58.68 -44.69 7.88
C ARG A 91 57.65 -43.90 7.09
N CYS A 92 56.54 -43.52 7.70
CA CYS A 92 55.41 -42.93 6.98
C CYS A 92 54.80 -41.73 7.73
N PRO A 93 54.93 -40.49 7.21
CA PRO A 93 54.32 -39.30 7.82
C PRO A 93 52.79 -39.40 7.90
N ASN A 94 52.14 -40.10 6.96
CA ASN A 94 50.70 -40.32 7.00
C ASN A 94 50.29 -41.34 8.09
N CYS A 95 51.12 -42.34 8.41
CA CYS A 95 50.91 -43.17 9.60
C CYS A 95 51.09 -42.36 10.88
N ALA A 96 52.08 -41.45 10.92
CA ALA A 96 52.31 -40.58 12.07
C ALA A 96 51.11 -39.65 12.34
N ARG A 97 50.53 -39.05 11.30
CA ARG A 97 49.25 -38.31 11.39
C ARG A 97 48.10 -39.19 11.88
N GLY A 98 47.91 -40.37 11.27
CA GLY A 98 46.82 -41.29 11.63
C GLY A 98 46.90 -41.82 13.06
N TYR A 99 48.11 -42.00 13.59
CA TYR A 99 48.36 -42.39 14.97
C TYR A 99 47.86 -41.34 15.97
N HIS A 100 48.11 -40.05 15.73
CA HIS A 100 47.59 -38.97 16.59
C HIS A 100 46.07 -38.80 16.49
N PHE A 101 45.46 -39.09 15.34
CA PHE A 101 43.99 -39.15 15.23
C PHE A 101 43.42 -40.29 16.07
N ALA A 102 43.92 -41.51 15.86
CA ALA A 102 43.52 -42.70 16.62
C ALA A 102 43.72 -42.55 18.14
N LEU A 103 44.74 -41.80 18.58
CA LEU A 103 45.01 -41.55 20.00
C LEU A 103 43.90 -40.79 20.75
N GLU A 104 43.08 -39.98 20.06
CA GLU A 104 41.87 -39.38 20.65
C GLU A 104 40.63 -40.27 20.47
N ASP A 105 40.52 -41.01 19.37
CA ASP A 105 39.41 -41.95 19.20
C ASP A 105 39.43 -43.07 20.26
N VAL A 106 40.62 -43.59 20.60
CA VAL A 106 40.82 -44.49 21.76
C VAL A 106 40.27 -43.88 23.06
N LYS A 107 40.50 -42.58 23.34
CA LYS A 107 40.00 -41.93 24.56
C LYS A 107 38.47 -41.87 24.60
N LYS A 108 37.83 -41.61 23.46
CA LYS A 108 36.36 -41.62 23.34
C LYS A 108 35.81 -43.05 23.44
N SER A 109 36.51 -44.04 22.89
CA SER A 109 36.17 -45.46 22.99
C SER A 109 36.31 -46.01 24.42
N MET A 110 37.39 -45.69 25.14
CA MET A 110 37.54 -46.05 26.57
C MET A 110 36.46 -45.41 27.46
N SER A 111 36.13 -44.14 27.20
CA SER A 111 35.07 -43.42 27.93
C SER A 111 33.68 -44.05 27.72
N ARG A 112 33.38 -44.53 26.50
CA ARG A 112 32.13 -45.26 26.20
C ARG A 112 32.01 -46.60 26.93
N VAL A 113 33.12 -47.26 27.20
CA VAL A 113 33.21 -48.55 27.91
C VAL A 113 33.31 -48.34 29.44
N ASN A 114 33.06 -47.11 29.91
CA ASN A 114 32.93 -46.75 31.32
C ASN A 114 34.16 -47.10 32.18
N ILE A 115 35.36 -47.08 31.57
CA ILE A 115 36.62 -47.36 32.25
C ILE A 115 36.94 -46.22 33.23
N PRO A 116 37.22 -46.49 34.52
CA PRO A 116 37.48 -45.43 35.49
C PRO A 116 38.64 -44.52 35.10
N ALA A 117 38.44 -43.20 35.15
CA ALA A 117 39.42 -42.20 34.71
C ALA A 117 40.80 -42.35 35.38
N GLY A 118 40.85 -42.79 36.65
CA GLY A 118 42.09 -43.07 37.37
C GLY A 118 42.97 -44.16 36.76
N ASN A 119 42.40 -45.06 35.96
CA ASN A 119 43.16 -46.08 35.21
C ASN A 119 43.58 -45.57 33.81
N MET A 120 42.89 -44.56 33.26
CA MET A 120 43.18 -44.00 31.94
C MET A 120 44.39 -43.05 31.99
N VAL A 121 44.45 -42.16 32.99
CA VAL A 121 45.51 -41.13 33.09
C VAL A 121 46.93 -41.73 33.06
N PRO A 122 47.30 -42.74 33.87
CA PRO A 122 48.66 -43.29 33.85
C PRO A 122 49.05 -43.94 32.52
N MET A 123 48.09 -44.47 31.76
CA MET A 123 48.37 -45.03 30.43
C MET A 123 48.69 -43.92 29.43
N PHE A 124 47.93 -42.82 29.43
CA PHE A 124 48.20 -41.70 28.53
C PHE A 124 49.46 -40.91 28.92
N GLU A 125 49.84 -40.87 30.19
CA GLU A 125 51.15 -40.36 30.64
C GLU A 125 52.31 -41.19 30.06
N LEU A 126 52.20 -42.53 30.07
CA LEU A 126 53.21 -43.41 29.47
C LEU A 126 53.30 -43.25 27.94
N VAL A 127 52.15 -43.10 27.26
CA VAL A 127 52.10 -42.84 25.81
C VAL A 127 52.67 -41.46 25.46
N TRP A 128 52.34 -40.43 26.26
CA TRP A 128 52.92 -39.09 26.11
C TRP A 128 54.45 -39.14 26.22
N LYS A 129 54.97 -39.72 27.30
CA LYS A 129 56.41 -39.83 27.56
C LYS A 129 57.15 -40.55 26.43
N PHE A 130 56.58 -41.65 25.90
CA PHE A 130 57.14 -42.35 24.73
C PHE A 130 57.23 -41.46 23.48
N ASN A 131 56.21 -40.64 23.22
CA ASN A 131 56.21 -39.71 22.09
C ASN A 131 57.18 -38.55 22.30
N GLU A 132 57.25 -37.98 23.51
CA GLU A 132 58.20 -36.93 23.86
C GLU A 132 59.66 -37.41 23.73
N GLU A 133 60.01 -38.57 24.30
CA GLU A 133 61.35 -39.15 24.20
C GLU A 133 61.74 -39.47 22.73
N ARG A 134 60.83 -40.03 21.92
CA ARG A 134 61.09 -40.29 20.49
C ARG A 134 61.30 -38.99 19.72
N LEU A 135 60.37 -38.04 19.81
CA LEU A 135 60.41 -36.81 19.01
C LEU A 135 61.60 -35.93 19.40
N MET A 136 61.96 -35.86 20.70
CA MET A 136 63.14 -35.13 21.15
C MET A 136 64.44 -35.70 20.57
N ASP A 137 64.63 -37.03 20.55
CA ASP A 137 65.80 -37.65 19.90
C ASP A 137 65.84 -37.35 18.38
N ARG A 138 64.72 -37.54 17.68
CA ARG A 138 64.65 -37.34 16.23
C ARG A 138 64.88 -35.87 15.84
N LEU A 139 64.26 -34.91 16.54
CA LEU A 139 64.43 -33.48 16.29
C LEU A 139 65.85 -33.00 16.62
N ASN A 140 66.50 -33.49 17.68
CA ASN A 140 67.91 -33.19 17.94
C ASN A 140 68.83 -33.71 16.83
N LYS A 141 68.52 -34.86 16.22
CA LYS A 141 69.23 -35.35 15.03
C LYS A 141 69.03 -34.45 13.80
N VAL A 142 67.85 -33.81 13.64
CA VAL A 142 67.65 -32.78 12.60
C VAL A 142 68.56 -31.57 12.82
N VAL A 143 68.65 -31.07 14.06
CA VAL A 143 69.54 -29.96 14.42
C VAL A 143 71.01 -30.31 14.12
N ALA A 144 71.47 -31.49 14.53
CA ALA A 144 72.84 -31.96 14.26
C ALA A 144 73.11 -32.17 12.75
N HIS A 145 72.12 -32.66 12.00
CA HIS A 145 72.25 -32.83 10.54
C HIS A 145 72.35 -31.48 9.82
N LYS A 146 71.51 -30.49 10.20
CA LYS A 146 71.54 -29.13 9.63
C LYS A 146 72.80 -28.34 10.04
N GLN A 147 73.36 -28.60 11.22
CA GLN A 147 74.68 -28.10 11.62
C GLN A 147 75.83 -28.70 10.80
N SER A 148 75.64 -29.93 10.28
CA SER A 148 76.63 -30.61 9.42
C SER A 148 76.46 -30.24 7.94
N ASN A 149 75.23 -30.01 7.49
CA ASN A 149 74.84 -29.65 6.12
C ASN A 149 73.99 -28.36 6.15
N PRO A 150 74.59 -27.15 6.09
CA PRO A 150 73.86 -25.89 6.23
C PRO A 150 72.80 -25.66 5.14
N ASP A 151 72.99 -26.19 3.93
CA ASP A 151 72.05 -26.04 2.82
C ASP A 151 70.87 -27.04 2.85
N ALA A 152 70.81 -27.95 3.84
CA ALA A 152 69.78 -28.99 3.89
C ALA A 152 68.36 -28.42 4.10
N THR A 153 67.47 -28.63 3.13
CA THR A 153 66.04 -28.30 3.20
C THR A 153 65.22 -29.48 3.74
N TYR A 154 63.97 -29.25 4.16
CA TYR A 154 63.05 -30.29 4.64
C TYR A 154 62.94 -31.51 3.69
N HIS A 155 62.90 -31.28 2.36
CA HIS A 155 62.82 -32.36 1.37
C HIS A 155 64.15 -33.12 1.16
N SER A 156 65.27 -32.61 1.66
CA SER A 156 66.58 -33.31 1.66
C SER A 156 66.80 -34.17 2.91
N LEU A 157 66.02 -33.99 3.98
CA LEU A 157 66.16 -34.75 5.22
C LEU A 157 65.81 -36.25 5.02
N PRO A 158 66.48 -37.17 5.73
CA PRO A 158 66.09 -38.58 5.84
C PRO A 158 64.62 -38.75 6.23
N ILE A 159 63.99 -39.86 5.82
CA ILE A 159 62.55 -40.08 6.03
C ILE A 159 62.15 -40.07 7.50
N GLU A 160 62.96 -40.66 8.39
CA GLU A 160 62.80 -40.63 9.85
C GLU A 160 62.75 -39.19 10.41
N MET A 161 63.69 -38.35 10.00
CA MET A 161 63.79 -36.94 10.39
C MET A 161 62.62 -36.12 9.86
N ARG A 162 62.24 -36.35 8.60
CA ARG A 162 61.10 -35.71 7.94
C ARG A 162 59.77 -36.12 8.58
N SER A 163 59.61 -37.40 8.91
CA SER A 163 58.42 -37.93 9.56
C SER A 163 58.27 -37.35 10.96
N ALA A 164 59.34 -37.24 11.76
CA ALA A 164 59.28 -36.61 13.09
C ALA A 164 58.91 -35.11 13.04
N VAL A 165 59.44 -34.35 12.07
CA VAL A 165 59.07 -32.94 11.85
C VAL A 165 57.61 -32.79 11.42
N TYR A 166 57.10 -33.69 10.55
CA TYR A 166 55.70 -33.70 10.14
C TYR A 166 54.76 -34.19 11.26
N GLU A 167 55.15 -35.20 12.03
CA GLU A 167 54.40 -35.72 13.17
C GLU A 167 54.19 -34.61 14.21
N SER A 168 55.22 -33.79 14.46
CA SER A 168 55.17 -32.65 15.36
C SER A 168 54.05 -31.65 14.99
N LEU A 169 53.58 -31.60 13.73
CA LEU A 169 52.46 -30.75 13.32
C LEU A 169 51.11 -31.21 13.91
N TYR A 170 51.00 -32.47 14.33
CA TYR A 170 49.75 -33.11 14.76
C TYR A 170 49.70 -33.45 16.26
N VAL A 171 50.76 -33.19 17.03
CA VAL A 171 50.79 -33.40 18.48
C VAL A 171 49.92 -32.33 19.19
N ALA A 172 48.75 -32.72 19.69
CA ALA A 172 47.76 -31.79 20.24
C ALA A 172 48.04 -31.28 21.66
N ASP A 173 48.92 -31.94 22.42
CA ASP A 173 49.25 -31.58 23.82
C ASP A 173 50.62 -30.88 23.95
N MET A 174 51.13 -30.26 22.88
CA MET A 174 52.34 -29.42 22.94
C MET A 174 52.06 -28.12 23.71
N SER A 175 52.43 -28.08 24.98
CA SER A 175 52.35 -26.87 25.79
C SER A 175 53.33 -25.79 25.32
N GLU A 176 52.85 -24.55 25.28
CA GLU A 176 53.70 -23.37 25.02
C GLU A 176 54.73 -23.22 26.15
N GLY A 177 56.01 -23.29 25.80
CA GLY A 177 57.13 -23.36 26.76
C GLY A 177 57.62 -24.78 27.09
N GLY A 178 56.94 -25.83 26.61
CA GLY A 178 57.45 -27.21 26.67
C GLY A 178 58.73 -27.40 25.85
N ALA A 179 59.63 -28.27 26.32
CA ALA A 179 60.93 -28.50 25.69
C ALA A 179 60.81 -28.98 24.22
N LEU A 180 59.80 -29.80 23.94
CA LEU A 180 59.47 -30.29 22.59
C LEU A 180 59.06 -29.15 21.64
N TRP A 181 58.20 -28.22 22.09
CA TRP A 181 57.77 -27.07 21.28
C TRP A 181 58.94 -26.12 20.99
N GLY A 182 59.76 -25.82 22.01
CA GLY A 182 60.96 -24.99 21.84
C GLY A 182 61.99 -25.60 20.88
N LEU A 183 62.14 -26.94 20.90
CA LEU A 183 62.99 -27.65 19.94
C LEU A 183 62.39 -27.65 18.52
N PHE A 184 61.07 -27.84 18.39
CA PHE A 184 60.36 -27.81 17.11
C PHE A 184 60.45 -26.44 16.43
N VAL A 185 60.13 -25.34 17.15
CA VAL A 185 60.25 -23.97 16.62
C VAL A 185 61.66 -23.70 16.12
N ARG A 186 62.69 -24.05 16.91
CA ARG A 186 64.10 -23.93 16.52
C ARG A 186 64.43 -24.75 15.26
N VAL A 187 63.84 -25.93 15.07
CA VAL A 187 64.03 -26.74 13.85
C VAL A 187 63.37 -26.08 12.63
N VAL A 188 62.16 -25.52 12.78
CA VAL A 188 61.45 -24.81 11.69
C VAL A 188 62.22 -23.54 11.28
N GLU A 189 62.72 -22.78 12.25
CA GLU A 189 63.58 -21.61 12.02
C GLU A 189 64.89 -21.98 11.30
N LEU A 190 65.56 -23.07 11.72
CA LEU A 190 66.81 -23.52 11.12
C LEU A 190 66.65 -24.06 9.70
N LEU A 191 65.57 -24.80 9.40
CA LEU A 191 65.36 -25.42 8.08
C LEU A 191 64.95 -24.43 6.98
N ASP A 192 64.64 -23.18 7.35
CA ASP A 192 63.99 -22.14 6.54
C ASP A 192 62.98 -22.69 5.53
N THR A 193 61.97 -23.40 6.05
CA THR A 193 60.91 -23.89 5.19
C THR A 193 60.06 -22.73 4.68
N ASN A 194 60.10 -22.54 3.36
CA ASN A 194 59.02 -21.92 2.61
C ASN A 194 57.67 -22.59 2.92
N HIS A 195 56.59 -22.01 2.42
CA HIS A 195 55.19 -22.20 2.88
C HIS A 195 54.74 -23.67 2.98
N ASP A 196 55.38 -24.57 2.24
CA ASP A 196 55.10 -26.00 2.08
C ASP A 196 54.97 -26.81 3.38
N LEU A 197 55.64 -26.43 4.48
CA LEU A 197 55.56 -27.20 5.74
C LEU A 197 54.16 -27.17 6.38
N PHE A 198 53.45 -26.05 6.25
CA PHE A 198 52.07 -25.89 6.71
C PHE A 198 51.05 -25.96 5.55
N GLY A 199 51.52 -26.03 4.31
CA GLY A 199 50.70 -26.13 3.09
C GLY A 199 50.16 -27.55 2.85
N VAL A 200 49.25 -27.99 3.72
CA VAL A 200 48.56 -29.29 3.64
C VAL A 200 47.07 -29.05 3.39
N ASP A 201 46.38 -29.97 2.71
CA ASP A 201 44.94 -29.92 2.38
C ASP A 201 43.99 -29.79 3.61
N GLN A 202 44.53 -29.83 4.83
CA GLN A 202 43.79 -29.75 6.10
C GLN A 202 44.59 -28.96 7.14
N ILE A 203 43.90 -28.09 7.88
CA ILE A 203 44.47 -27.32 8.99
C ILE A 203 45.05 -28.29 10.05
N ALA A 204 46.32 -28.11 10.41
CA ALA A 204 47.01 -28.95 11.40
C ALA A 204 47.01 -28.32 12.82
N PRO A 205 47.03 -29.12 13.90
CA PRO A 205 47.06 -28.63 15.29
C PRO A 205 48.16 -27.62 15.59
N ALA A 206 49.39 -27.84 15.09
CA ALA A 206 50.52 -26.92 15.30
C ALA A 206 50.33 -25.55 14.63
N LEU A 207 49.42 -25.40 13.66
CA LEU A 207 49.08 -24.10 13.10
C LEU A 207 48.43 -23.20 14.15
N PHE A 208 47.65 -23.76 15.09
CA PHE A 208 47.08 -22.99 16.20
C PHE A 208 48.19 -22.51 17.14
N PHE A 209 49.06 -23.41 17.63
CA PHE A 209 50.17 -23.01 18.50
C PHE A 209 51.15 -22.02 17.82
N ALA A 210 51.36 -22.12 16.50
CA ALA A 210 52.18 -21.16 15.74
C ALA A 210 51.47 -19.81 15.49
N LEU A 211 50.14 -19.80 15.30
CA LEU A 211 49.35 -18.58 15.05
C LEU A 211 49.10 -17.79 16.35
N PHE A 212 48.87 -18.46 17.48
CA PHE A 212 48.53 -17.83 18.74
C PHE A 212 49.72 -17.61 19.68
N GLY A 213 50.84 -18.32 19.46
CA GLY A 213 52.05 -18.19 20.26
C GLY A 213 52.83 -16.89 20.06
N THR A 214 53.84 -16.68 20.90
CA THR A 214 54.55 -15.38 21.03
C THR A 214 55.54 -15.04 19.90
N SER A 215 56.01 -16.03 19.12
CA SER A 215 57.01 -15.81 18.06
C SER A 215 56.40 -15.13 16.82
N SER A 216 56.85 -13.91 16.55
CA SER A 216 56.39 -13.10 15.41
C SER A 216 56.62 -13.76 14.04
N ASP A 217 57.71 -14.52 13.88
CA ASP A 217 58.05 -15.15 12.60
C ASP A 217 57.31 -16.48 12.40
N MET A 218 57.03 -17.23 13.47
CA MET A 218 56.11 -18.37 13.38
C MET A 218 54.68 -17.91 13.08
N HIS A 219 54.24 -16.83 13.73
CA HIS A 219 52.94 -16.21 13.45
C HIS A 219 52.80 -15.82 11.97
N LYS A 220 53.81 -15.15 11.39
CA LYS A 220 53.82 -14.77 9.95
C LYS A 220 53.85 -15.97 9.00
N ARG A 221 54.55 -17.06 9.35
CA ARG A 221 54.52 -18.31 8.55
C ARG A 221 53.15 -18.98 8.63
N ALA A 222 52.54 -19.05 9.83
CA ALA A 222 51.20 -19.61 10.03
C ALA A 222 50.11 -18.81 9.32
N ARG A 223 50.16 -17.47 9.41
CA ARG A 223 49.30 -16.51 8.69
C ARG A 223 49.28 -16.81 7.19
N LYS A 224 50.46 -16.80 6.55
CA LYS A 224 50.62 -17.04 5.11
C LYS A 224 50.18 -18.44 4.66
N ALA A 225 50.28 -19.45 5.52
CA ALA A 225 49.76 -20.78 5.23
C ALA A 225 48.22 -20.82 5.29
N LEU A 226 47.62 -20.18 6.30
CA LEU A 226 46.17 -20.06 6.42
C LEU A 226 45.55 -19.26 5.27
N ASP A 227 46.27 -18.26 4.74
CA ASP A 227 45.81 -17.46 3.61
C ASP A 227 45.78 -18.23 2.27
N VAL A 228 46.55 -19.32 2.12
CA VAL A 228 46.49 -20.24 0.97
C VAL A 228 45.26 -21.15 0.98
N VAL A 229 44.65 -21.40 2.15
CA VAL A 229 43.41 -22.18 2.27
C VAL A 229 42.23 -21.34 1.75
N ASP A 230 41.43 -21.86 0.82
CA ASP A 230 40.22 -21.18 0.34
C ASP A 230 39.18 -20.99 1.46
N ALA A 231 38.36 -19.93 1.36
CA ALA A 231 37.26 -19.70 2.29
C ALA A 231 36.15 -20.75 2.12
N ASP A 232 35.56 -21.20 3.24
CA ASP A 232 34.51 -22.24 3.30
C ASP A 232 34.92 -23.64 2.80
N SER A 233 36.20 -23.86 2.47
CA SER A 233 36.71 -25.15 1.99
C SER A 233 36.74 -26.23 3.08
N VAL A 234 36.89 -25.84 4.35
CA VAL A 234 36.99 -26.77 5.49
C VAL A 234 35.58 -27.13 6.00
N SER A 235 35.08 -28.29 5.54
CA SER A 235 33.74 -28.80 5.86
C SER A 235 33.65 -29.61 7.16
N THR A 236 34.77 -30.15 7.64
CA THR A 236 34.91 -30.77 8.98
C THR A 236 36.25 -30.39 9.60
N LEU A 237 36.29 -30.28 10.93
CA LEU A 237 37.51 -29.95 11.67
C LEU A 237 37.87 -31.12 12.59
N HIS A 238 39.09 -31.65 12.50
CA HIS A 238 39.45 -32.81 13.32
C HIS A 238 39.56 -32.45 14.81
N LYS A 239 39.13 -33.34 15.72
CA LYS A 239 39.06 -33.12 17.18
C LYS A 239 40.35 -32.56 17.79
N LEU A 240 41.52 -32.96 17.29
CA LEU A 240 42.82 -32.44 17.71
C LEU A 240 42.94 -30.91 17.54
N ASN A 241 42.33 -30.34 16.50
CA ASN A 241 42.30 -28.90 16.25
C ASN A 241 41.38 -28.19 17.25
N CYS A 242 40.21 -28.78 17.54
CA CYS A 242 39.30 -28.29 18.59
C CYS A 242 40.00 -28.28 19.95
N LYS A 243 40.75 -29.34 20.27
CA LYS A 243 41.54 -29.47 21.50
C LYS A 243 42.71 -28.49 21.56
N ALA A 244 43.44 -28.27 20.46
CA ALA A 244 44.49 -27.26 20.38
C ALA A 244 43.93 -25.84 20.57
N LEU A 245 42.79 -25.51 19.95
CA LEU A 245 42.10 -24.24 20.18
C LEU A 245 41.64 -24.09 21.64
N LEU A 246 41.15 -25.16 22.27
CA LEU A 246 40.76 -25.17 23.69
C LEU A 246 41.96 -25.01 24.65
N SER A 247 43.14 -25.56 24.35
CA SER A 247 44.33 -25.36 25.18
C SER A 247 44.89 -23.93 25.06
N VAL A 248 44.97 -23.40 23.84
CA VAL A 248 45.31 -21.99 23.56
C VAL A 248 44.33 -21.03 24.24
N SER A 249 43.02 -21.32 24.19
CA SER A 249 41.98 -20.53 24.87
C SER A 249 42.19 -20.49 26.39
N LYS A 250 42.47 -21.64 27.01
CA LYS A 250 42.78 -21.72 28.46
C LYS A 250 44.02 -20.89 28.83
N ASN A 251 45.07 -20.91 28.00
CA ASN A 251 46.25 -20.05 28.19
C ASN A 251 45.88 -18.56 28.09
N CYS A 252 45.16 -18.15 27.04
CA CYS A 252 44.80 -16.75 26.78
C CYS A 252 43.87 -16.16 27.86
N CYS A 253 42.94 -16.94 28.40
CA CYS A 253 42.09 -16.50 29.51
C CYS A 253 42.87 -16.29 30.82
N SER A 254 44.01 -16.97 31.01
CA SER A 254 44.88 -16.79 32.17
C SER A 254 45.75 -15.52 32.11
N SER A 255 46.13 -15.06 30.92
CA SER A 255 46.92 -13.84 30.76
C SER A 255 46.15 -12.59 31.19
N ARG A 256 46.86 -11.64 31.81
CA ARG A 256 46.32 -10.33 32.20
C ARG A 256 46.47 -9.25 31.13
N GLU A 257 47.19 -9.53 30.04
CA GLU A 257 47.52 -8.49 29.05
C GLU A 257 46.42 -8.27 28.00
N SER A 258 46.01 -7.00 27.82
CA SER A 258 45.00 -6.63 26.83
C SER A 258 45.46 -6.77 25.38
N LYS A 259 46.77 -6.86 25.13
CA LYS A 259 47.36 -7.05 23.79
C LYS A 259 47.20 -8.49 23.29
N GLU A 260 47.64 -9.47 24.08
CA GLU A 260 47.56 -10.89 23.73
C GLU A 260 46.11 -11.31 23.50
N ARG A 261 45.20 -10.88 24.39
CA ARG A 261 43.75 -11.05 24.25
C ARG A 261 43.17 -10.40 22.98
N LEU A 262 43.77 -9.35 22.44
CA LEU A 262 43.32 -8.69 21.19
C LEU A 262 43.75 -9.51 19.97
N LEU A 263 45.02 -9.95 19.95
CA LEU A 263 45.57 -10.82 18.91
C LEU A 263 44.82 -12.16 18.85
N TYR A 264 44.50 -12.76 20.01
CA TYR A 264 43.69 -13.98 20.10
C TYR A 264 42.35 -13.85 19.32
N TRP A 265 41.60 -12.75 19.48
CA TRP A 265 40.34 -12.60 18.75
C TRP A 265 40.51 -12.44 17.25
N TYR A 266 41.51 -11.67 16.80
CA TYR A 266 41.80 -11.53 15.37
C TYR A 266 42.28 -12.85 14.73
N ASN A 267 43.05 -13.66 15.47
CA ASN A 267 43.55 -14.95 15.00
C ASN A 267 42.40 -15.98 14.94
N THR A 268 41.52 -15.99 15.94
CA THR A 268 40.31 -16.82 15.96
C THR A 268 39.39 -16.48 14.79
N ASP A 269 39.13 -15.19 14.54
CA ASP A 269 38.36 -14.70 13.39
C ASP A 269 38.93 -15.17 12.05
N CYS A 270 40.25 -15.14 11.87
CA CYS A 270 40.88 -15.54 10.62
C CYS A 270 40.86 -17.07 10.39
N VAL A 271 40.84 -17.89 11.45
CA VAL A 271 40.60 -19.34 11.31
C VAL A 271 39.13 -19.62 11.00
N PHE A 272 38.20 -19.04 11.75
CA PHE A 272 36.75 -19.25 11.55
C PHE A 272 36.24 -18.72 10.20
N ALA A 273 36.91 -17.73 9.61
CA ALA A 273 36.64 -17.28 8.24
C ALA A 273 36.88 -18.37 7.17
N LYS A 274 37.73 -19.38 7.44
CA LYS A 274 38.02 -20.50 6.53
C LYS A 274 37.08 -21.71 6.72
N LEU A 275 36.49 -21.85 7.91
CA LEU A 275 35.54 -22.92 8.22
C LEU A 275 34.20 -22.71 7.51
N SER A 276 33.53 -23.81 7.15
CA SER A 276 32.13 -23.77 6.71
C SER A 276 31.18 -23.58 7.89
N GLY A 277 29.99 -23.01 7.63
CA GLY A 277 28.94 -22.87 8.64
C GLY A 277 28.44 -24.19 9.23
N GLU A 278 28.69 -25.33 8.57
CA GLU A 278 28.30 -26.66 9.06
C GLU A 278 29.38 -27.29 9.94
N ALA A 279 30.67 -27.07 9.63
CA ALA A 279 31.79 -27.48 10.49
C ALA A 279 31.71 -26.84 11.89
N ILE A 280 31.28 -25.56 11.94
CA ILE A 280 31.09 -24.83 13.19
C ILE A 280 29.97 -25.47 14.04
N LEU A 281 28.96 -26.07 13.40
CA LEU A 281 27.81 -26.69 14.07
C LEU A 281 28.01 -28.15 14.46
N SER A 282 28.81 -28.91 13.71
CA SER A 282 29.07 -30.32 14.01
C SER A 282 30.05 -30.50 15.16
N GLU A 283 31.17 -29.76 15.15
CA GLU A 283 32.28 -30.03 16.07
C GLU A 283 32.13 -29.31 17.42
N PHE A 284 31.73 -28.02 17.42
CA PHE A 284 31.68 -27.21 18.65
C PHE A 284 30.42 -27.44 19.52
N ARG A 285 29.61 -28.45 19.18
CA ARG A 285 28.35 -28.79 19.86
C ARG A 285 28.31 -30.22 20.44
N GLN A 286 29.37 -31.02 20.26
CA GLN A 286 29.36 -32.46 20.53
C GLN A 286 29.91 -32.90 21.90
N ASP A 287 30.66 -32.03 22.58
CA ASP A 287 31.17 -32.28 23.94
C ASP A 287 30.45 -31.34 24.92
N ASP A 288 30.37 -31.71 26.21
CA ASP A 288 29.64 -30.96 27.27
C ASP A 288 30.14 -29.52 27.50
N ASP A 289 31.26 -29.17 26.87
CA ASP A 289 32.00 -27.92 27.04
C ASP A 289 31.73 -26.92 25.88
N ASP A 290 30.46 -26.53 25.66
CA ASP A 290 30.06 -25.59 24.58
C ASP A 290 30.97 -24.34 24.54
N PHE A 291 31.80 -24.31 23.50
CA PHE A 291 32.81 -23.28 23.27
C PHE A 291 32.19 -21.94 22.91
N VAL A 292 31.10 -21.93 22.15
CA VAL A 292 30.44 -20.70 21.71
C VAL A 292 29.68 -20.06 22.86
N SER A 293 28.97 -20.84 23.68
CA SER A 293 28.31 -20.32 24.89
C SER A 293 29.30 -19.80 25.93
N ARG A 294 30.45 -20.46 26.12
CA ARG A 294 31.56 -19.96 26.97
C ARG A 294 32.12 -18.63 26.46
N LEU A 295 32.44 -18.60 25.17
CA LEU A 295 32.98 -17.43 24.49
C LEU A 295 32.03 -16.24 24.63
N LEU A 296 30.72 -16.45 24.38
CA LEU A 296 29.67 -15.45 24.56
C LEU A 296 29.51 -15.01 26.02
N HIS A 297 29.62 -15.94 26.98
CA HIS A 297 29.60 -15.61 28.42
C HIS A 297 30.76 -14.69 28.81
N ASP A 298 31.97 -14.95 28.31
CA ASP A 298 33.15 -14.13 28.62
C ASP A 298 33.08 -12.70 28.02
N ILE A 299 32.30 -12.49 26.95
CA ILE A 299 31.91 -11.15 26.45
C ILE A 299 31.13 -10.38 27.52
N LEU A 300 30.14 -11.04 28.13
CA LEU A 300 29.26 -10.42 29.12
C LEU A 300 29.96 -10.20 30.47
N ALA A 301 30.93 -11.06 30.81
CA ALA A 301 31.49 -11.16 32.16
C ALA A 301 32.64 -10.18 32.48
N SER A 302 33.25 -9.50 31.50
CA SER A 302 34.46 -8.68 31.76
C SER A 302 34.46 -7.27 31.13
N PRO A 303 34.76 -6.19 31.89
CA PRO A 303 34.62 -4.81 31.41
C PRO A 303 35.81 -4.26 30.60
N ASN A 304 37.00 -4.88 30.68
CA ASN A 304 38.25 -4.39 30.08
C ASN A 304 38.67 -5.15 28.80
N ILE A 305 37.69 -5.64 28.02
CA ILE A 305 37.94 -6.48 26.84
C ILE A 305 38.54 -5.67 25.67
N PRO A 306 39.46 -6.26 24.88
CA PRO A 306 39.81 -5.81 23.54
C PRO A 306 38.66 -5.93 22.52
N LEU A 307 37.65 -5.06 22.67
CA LEU A 307 36.34 -5.13 22.00
C LEU A 307 36.37 -5.23 20.46
N HIS A 308 37.35 -4.62 19.79
CA HIS A 308 37.44 -4.59 18.32
C HIS A 308 37.57 -5.98 17.68
N GLY A 309 38.54 -6.79 18.12
CA GLY A 309 38.75 -8.12 17.55
C GLY A 309 37.57 -9.05 17.83
N LEU A 310 36.98 -8.91 19.02
CA LEU A 310 35.83 -9.70 19.46
C LEU A 310 34.56 -9.40 18.64
N LEU A 311 34.25 -8.12 18.39
CA LEU A 311 33.09 -7.74 17.59
C LEU A 311 33.28 -8.03 16.09
N LYS A 312 34.52 -8.02 15.59
CA LYS A 312 34.85 -8.58 14.27
C LYS A 312 34.53 -10.08 14.20
N PHE A 313 35.04 -10.86 15.14
CA PHE A 313 34.75 -12.30 15.25
C PHE A 313 33.25 -12.59 15.31
N LEU A 314 32.50 -11.83 16.12
CA LEU A 314 31.05 -11.94 16.21
C LEU A 314 30.37 -11.70 14.84
N GLY A 315 30.81 -10.70 14.08
CA GLY A 315 30.30 -10.43 12.73
C GLY A 315 30.55 -11.58 11.75
N THR A 316 31.75 -12.15 11.76
CA THR A 316 32.10 -13.34 10.97
C THR A 316 31.24 -14.55 11.37
N LEU A 317 31.13 -14.82 12.67
CA LEU A 317 30.37 -15.94 13.25
C LEU A 317 28.88 -15.89 12.88
N VAL A 318 28.24 -14.72 13.04
CA VAL A 318 26.84 -14.49 12.66
C VAL A 318 26.64 -14.67 11.15
N THR A 319 27.58 -14.17 10.33
CA THR A 319 27.49 -14.26 8.86
C THR A 319 27.62 -15.70 8.37
N LYS A 320 28.50 -16.51 8.98
CA LYS A 320 28.71 -17.94 8.63
C LYS A 320 27.55 -18.85 9.07
N LEU A 321 26.95 -18.58 10.22
CA LEU A 321 25.89 -19.41 10.79
C LEU A 321 24.48 -19.06 10.30
N GLY A 322 24.27 -17.83 9.82
CA GLY A 322 22.97 -17.39 9.29
C GLY A 322 21.85 -17.51 10.33
N SER A 323 20.67 -17.94 9.90
CA SER A 323 19.52 -18.17 10.81
C SER A 323 19.81 -19.21 11.90
N LYS A 324 20.75 -20.16 11.68
CA LYS A 324 21.13 -21.16 12.69
C LYS A 324 21.81 -20.52 13.93
N PHE A 325 22.30 -19.27 13.84
CA PHE A 325 22.90 -18.53 14.96
C PHE A 325 21.93 -18.33 16.15
N SER A 326 20.64 -18.10 15.88
CA SER A 326 19.62 -17.91 16.93
C SER A 326 19.46 -19.13 17.84
N THR A 327 19.75 -20.32 17.30
CA THR A 327 19.56 -21.63 17.95
C THR A 327 20.75 -22.01 18.85
N ILE A 328 21.87 -21.29 18.74
CA ILE A 328 23.10 -21.50 19.54
C ILE A 328 23.15 -20.52 20.72
N LEU A 329 22.60 -19.32 20.55
CA LEU A 329 22.61 -18.26 21.57
C LEU A 329 21.88 -18.70 22.86
N PRO A 330 22.55 -18.78 24.02
CA PRO A 330 21.90 -19.17 25.29
C PRO A 330 21.00 -18.07 25.88
N PHE A 331 20.84 -16.93 25.20
CA PHE A 331 20.01 -15.80 25.60
C PHE A 331 19.52 -15.04 24.36
N LYS A 332 18.36 -14.35 24.45
CA LYS A 332 17.78 -13.60 23.31
C LYS A 332 18.75 -12.55 22.78
N SER A 333 18.80 -12.39 21.45
CA SER A 333 19.65 -11.43 20.70
C SER A 333 19.60 -9.99 21.24
N LYS A 334 18.45 -9.57 21.79
CA LYS A 334 18.28 -8.27 22.46
C LYS A 334 19.23 -8.05 23.64
N ILE A 335 19.49 -9.10 24.43
CA ILE A 335 20.38 -9.05 25.60
C ILE A 335 21.84 -8.90 25.17
N LEU A 336 22.25 -9.60 24.09
CA LEU A 336 23.56 -9.43 23.46
C LEU A 336 23.80 -7.97 23.06
N VAL A 337 22.82 -7.37 22.38
CA VAL A 337 22.89 -5.97 21.93
C VAL A 337 23.02 -5.00 23.09
N SER A 338 22.19 -5.13 24.14
CA SER A 338 22.29 -4.23 25.31
C SER A 338 23.65 -4.34 25.98
N THR A 339 24.13 -5.55 26.31
CA THR A 339 25.38 -5.71 27.05
C THR A 339 26.62 -5.26 26.25
N VAL A 340 26.59 -5.35 24.92
CA VAL A 340 27.65 -4.81 24.06
C VAL A 340 27.60 -3.28 23.99
N LEU A 341 26.41 -2.67 23.85
CA LEU A 341 26.28 -1.21 23.67
C LEU A 341 26.33 -0.41 24.98
N ASP A 342 25.94 -1.01 26.11
CA ASP A 342 26.07 -0.42 27.45
C ASP A 342 27.51 -0.48 28.01
N ASN A 343 28.44 -1.14 27.30
CA ASN A 343 29.82 -1.29 27.74
C ASN A 343 30.57 0.07 27.75
N PRO A 344 31.09 0.53 28.92
CA PRO A 344 31.69 1.86 29.04
C PRO A 344 32.96 2.03 28.20
N ASN A 345 33.66 0.94 27.83
CA ASN A 345 34.86 1.00 26.99
C ASN A 345 34.55 1.15 25.49
N PHE A 346 33.29 1.03 25.04
CA PHE A 346 32.91 1.29 23.64
C PHE A 346 33.29 2.72 23.22
N TYR A 347 32.98 3.70 24.08
CA TYR A 347 33.23 5.12 23.87
C TYR A 347 34.71 5.46 23.66
N HIS A 348 35.57 4.98 24.55
CA HIS A 348 37.01 5.28 24.53
C HIS A 348 37.75 4.60 23.36
N ARG A 349 37.12 3.63 22.68
CA ARG A 349 37.74 2.88 21.58
C ARG A 349 37.25 3.30 20.20
N LEU A 350 36.03 3.83 20.07
CA LEU A 350 35.47 4.28 18.79
C LEU A 350 36.34 5.27 17.99
N PRO A 351 37.02 6.28 18.56
CA PRO A 351 37.83 7.22 17.77
C PRO A 351 39.22 6.68 17.36
N LEU A 352 39.61 5.47 17.78
CA LEU A 352 40.94 4.91 17.50
C LEU A 352 40.97 4.19 16.15
N SER A 353 41.84 4.64 15.25
CA SER A 353 42.19 3.91 14.01
C SER A 353 43.71 3.89 13.80
N GLY A 354 44.24 2.73 13.43
CA GLY A 354 45.69 2.51 13.24
C GLY A 354 46.15 1.08 13.53
N PRO A 355 47.39 0.72 13.16
CA PRO A 355 47.95 -0.61 13.43
C PRO A 355 48.06 -0.89 14.93
N ILE A 356 47.71 -2.11 15.33
CA ILE A 356 47.73 -2.56 16.73
C ILE A 356 49.15 -2.81 17.21
N ASP A 357 49.95 -3.49 16.38
CA ASP A 357 51.38 -3.66 16.59
C ASP A 357 52.09 -3.82 15.22
N PRO A 358 52.93 -2.85 14.80
CA PRO A 358 53.57 -2.89 13.48
C PRO A 358 54.63 -4.00 13.35
N THR A 359 54.94 -4.73 14.42
CA THR A 359 55.90 -5.84 14.38
C THR A 359 55.27 -7.18 14.00
N TYR A 360 53.96 -7.37 14.22
CA TYR A 360 53.26 -8.63 13.94
C TYR A 360 52.65 -8.64 12.54
N ASP A 361 51.77 -7.69 12.21
CA ASP A 361 51.22 -7.51 10.84
C ASP A 361 50.75 -6.07 10.63
N THR A 362 50.85 -5.56 9.40
CA THR A 362 50.26 -4.29 8.97
C THR A 362 48.74 -4.35 8.83
N ASP A 363 48.17 -5.53 8.55
CA ASP A 363 46.72 -5.69 8.37
C ASP A 363 45.92 -5.77 9.69
N PHE A 364 46.58 -5.99 10.83
CA PHE A 364 45.97 -5.87 12.16
C PHE A 364 45.80 -4.40 12.58
N ALA A 365 44.95 -3.68 11.85
CA ALA A 365 44.53 -2.32 12.16
C ALA A 365 43.21 -2.27 12.91
N LEU A 366 43.11 -1.39 13.91
CA LEU A 366 41.82 -0.95 14.45
C LEU A 366 41.08 -0.18 13.35
N ARG A 367 39.88 -0.67 13.00
CA ARG A 367 38.92 0.01 12.11
C ARG A 367 37.60 0.19 12.85
N GLN A 368 37.00 1.38 12.72
CA GLN A 368 35.72 1.73 13.36
C GLN A 368 34.57 0.80 12.91
N GLU A 369 34.68 0.29 11.68
CA GLU A 369 33.83 -0.71 11.03
C GLU A 369 33.64 -1.96 11.91
N TYR A 370 34.72 -2.50 12.47
CA TYR A 370 34.71 -3.73 13.27
C TYR A 370 33.92 -3.62 14.58
N LEU A 371 33.58 -2.42 15.06
CA LEU A 371 32.73 -2.21 16.24
C LEU A 371 31.22 -2.33 15.95
N LEU A 372 30.79 -2.22 14.68
CA LEU A 372 29.37 -2.18 14.30
C LEU A 372 28.98 -3.14 13.16
N ASP A 373 29.94 -3.70 12.42
CA ASP A 373 29.68 -4.59 11.27
C ASP A 373 29.00 -5.93 11.62
N TRP A 374 28.95 -6.31 12.90
CA TRP A 374 28.19 -7.46 13.38
C TRP A 374 26.67 -7.20 13.42
N ILE A 375 26.23 -5.93 13.45
CA ILE A 375 24.82 -5.56 13.58
C ILE A 375 24.02 -5.85 12.29
N PRO A 376 24.45 -5.45 11.07
CA PRO A 376 23.69 -5.74 9.86
C PRO A 376 23.53 -7.24 9.54
N PRO A 377 24.52 -8.13 9.76
CA PRO A 377 24.32 -9.58 9.74
C PRO A 377 23.31 -10.04 10.80
N LEU A 378 23.42 -9.59 12.06
CA LEU A 378 22.52 -10.02 13.13
C LEU A 378 21.06 -9.65 12.86
N VAL A 379 20.80 -8.46 12.32
CA VAL A 379 19.43 -8.07 11.92
C VAL A 379 18.91 -8.91 10.76
N LYS A 380 19.77 -9.30 9.80
CA LYS A 380 19.40 -10.17 8.67
C LYS A 380 19.06 -11.60 9.08
N THR A 381 19.74 -12.16 10.08
CA THR A 381 19.51 -13.57 10.50
C THR A 381 18.24 -13.77 11.33
N GLN A 382 17.61 -12.69 11.79
CA GLN A 382 16.40 -12.71 12.63
C GLN A 382 15.12 -12.40 11.82
N ALA A 383 15.20 -12.42 10.49
CA ALA A 383 14.14 -11.94 9.59
C ALA A 383 12.82 -12.74 9.63
N ASP A 384 12.86 -13.98 10.11
CA ASP A 384 11.71 -14.90 10.10
C ASP A 384 10.74 -14.70 11.29
N GLU A 385 11.21 -14.15 12.42
CA GLU A 385 10.38 -13.87 13.61
C GLU A 385 10.08 -12.37 13.76
N ALA A 386 9.01 -11.92 13.10
CA ALA A 386 8.65 -10.49 12.99
C ALA A 386 8.45 -9.73 14.32
N SER A 387 8.21 -10.42 15.44
CA SER A 387 8.08 -9.82 16.78
C SER A 387 9.43 -9.60 17.47
N ASP A 388 10.35 -10.54 17.35
CA ASP A 388 11.67 -10.43 17.97
C ASP A 388 12.59 -9.52 17.14
N LEU A 389 12.40 -9.48 15.81
CA LEU A 389 13.07 -8.53 14.90
C LEU A 389 12.78 -7.06 15.25
N THR A 390 11.54 -6.70 15.62
CA THR A 390 11.21 -5.31 15.96
C THR A 390 11.73 -4.94 17.35
N GLN A 391 11.61 -5.84 18.33
CA GLN A 391 12.20 -5.66 19.67
C GLN A 391 13.73 -5.55 19.66
N LEU A 392 14.40 -6.24 18.72
CA LEU A 392 15.82 -6.11 18.45
C LEU A 392 16.15 -4.73 17.82
N GLY A 393 15.37 -4.30 16.82
CA GLY A 393 15.52 -2.98 16.20
C GLY A 393 15.39 -1.83 17.20
N GLU A 394 14.45 -1.93 18.13
CA GLU A 394 14.27 -0.98 19.24
C GLU A 394 15.50 -0.92 20.16
N SER A 395 16.09 -2.07 20.54
CA SER A 395 17.28 -2.10 21.40
C SER A 395 18.55 -1.61 20.69
N VAL A 396 18.74 -2.01 19.42
CA VAL A 396 19.86 -1.52 18.58
C VAL A 396 19.79 -0.01 18.42
N PHE A 397 18.63 0.55 18.07
CA PHE A 397 18.51 1.98 17.82
C PHE A 397 18.61 2.82 19.10
N SER A 398 17.95 2.41 20.18
CA SER A 398 18.04 3.13 21.46
C SER A 398 19.48 3.16 21.99
N GLY A 399 20.20 2.02 21.96
CA GLY A 399 21.61 1.93 22.32
C GLY A 399 22.52 2.79 21.44
N LEU A 400 22.45 2.67 20.11
CA LEU A 400 23.30 3.46 19.20
C LEU A 400 22.97 4.97 19.23
N LEU A 401 21.72 5.34 19.47
CA LEU A 401 21.33 6.74 19.61
C LEU A 401 21.76 7.32 20.98
N GLN A 402 21.73 6.52 22.04
CA GLN A 402 22.35 6.87 23.32
C GLN A 402 23.86 7.08 23.13
N LEU A 403 24.54 6.15 22.45
CA LEU A 403 25.97 6.25 22.10
C LEU A 403 26.29 7.56 21.34
N THR A 404 25.40 7.96 20.42
CA THR A 404 25.51 9.21 19.64
C THR A 404 25.35 10.49 20.49
N LYS A 405 24.66 10.40 21.64
CA LYS A 405 24.40 11.53 22.55
C LYS A 405 25.52 11.73 23.57
N SER A 406 26.21 10.66 23.98
CA SER A 406 27.35 10.70 24.91
C SER A 406 28.71 10.95 24.22
N LEU A 407 28.83 10.79 22.90
CA LEU A 407 30.01 11.20 22.14
C LEU A 407 30.19 12.73 22.09
N PRO A 408 31.42 13.27 22.25
CA PRO A 408 31.68 14.71 22.18
C PRO A 408 31.21 15.36 20.88
N ALA A 409 30.75 16.62 20.95
CA ALA A 409 30.27 17.36 19.78
C ALA A 409 31.35 17.60 18.70
N GLN A 410 32.63 17.54 19.07
CA GLN A 410 33.77 17.67 18.15
C GLN A 410 33.94 16.43 17.26
N ASP A 411 33.57 15.24 17.73
CA ASP A 411 33.68 13.96 17.01
C ASP A 411 32.53 13.73 16.01
N ALA A 412 32.16 14.76 15.25
CA ALA A 412 31.10 14.71 14.24
C ALA A 412 31.29 13.55 13.24
N ASN A 413 32.54 13.18 12.94
CA ASN A 413 32.86 12.03 12.10
C ASN A 413 32.47 10.67 12.70
N ALA A 414 32.63 10.49 14.02
CA ALA A 414 32.25 9.26 14.71
C ALA A 414 30.73 9.23 14.96
N ARG A 415 30.13 10.37 15.35
CA ARG A 415 28.67 10.51 15.54
C ARG A 415 27.91 10.21 14.25
N ASN A 416 28.36 10.75 13.11
CA ASN A 416 27.78 10.45 11.80
C ASN A 416 28.08 9.03 11.28
N PHE A 417 29.00 8.29 11.90
CA PHE A 417 29.26 6.89 11.58
C PHE A 417 28.29 5.98 12.35
N VAL A 418 28.17 6.18 13.68
CA VAL A 418 27.21 5.48 14.54
C VAL A 418 25.77 5.68 14.04
N LEU A 419 25.40 6.92 13.67
CA LEU A 419 24.09 7.23 13.13
C LEU A 419 23.74 6.48 11.84
N SER A 420 24.70 6.17 10.97
CA SER A 420 24.39 5.43 9.74
C SER A 420 24.00 3.98 10.04
N TYR A 421 24.73 3.30 10.93
CA TYR A 421 24.36 1.94 11.37
C TYR A 421 23.03 1.94 12.16
N ALA A 422 22.77 2.98 12.96
CA ALA A 422 21.51 3.13 13.69
C ALA A 422 20.31 3.24 12.74
N LEU A 423 20.39 4.13 11.74
CA LEU A 423 19.32 4.32 10.76
C LEU A 423 19.20 3.12 9.80
N GLU A 424 20.29 2.51 9.36
CA GLU A 424 20.25 1.27 8.55
C GLU A 424 19.56 0.12 9.30
N SER A 425 19.87 -0.06 10.59
CA SER A 425 19.27 -1.12 11.41
C SER A 425 17.77 -0.91 11.57
N VAL A 426 17.32 0.31 11.87
CA VAL A 426 15.88 0.65 11.93
C VAL A 426 15.22 0.50 10.57
N ALA A 427 15.84 0.99 9.50
CA ALA A 427 15.32 0.84 8.14
C ALA A 427 15.21 -0.62 7.71
N HIS A 428 15.96 -1.55 8.33
CA HIS A 428 15.84 -2.98 8.07
C HIS A 428 14.78 -3.65 8.96
N CYS A 429 14.78 -3.41 10.27
CA CYS A 429 13.76 -3.93 11.20
C CYS A 429 12.34 -3.39 10.91
N PHE A 430 12.23 -2.17 10.40
CA PHE A 430 10.95 -1.54 10.05
C PHE A 430 10.44 -1.92 8.64
N GLN A 431 11.22 -2.70 7.86
CA GLN A 431 10.71 -3.22 6.59
C GLN A 431 9.48 -4.11 6.82
N PHE A 432 8.50 -3.90 5.95
CA PHE A 432 7.38 -4.80 5.75
C PHE A 432 7.34 -5.14 4.25
N LYS A 433 7.26 -6.42 3.92
CA LYS A 433 6.89 -6.83 2.57
C LYS A 433 5.36 -6.79 2.51
N PRO A 434 4.73 -5.97 1.66
CA PRO A 434 3.29 -6.14 1.41
C PRO A 434 3.07 -7.55 0.83
N PRO A 435 1.99 -8.25 1.20
CA PRO A 435 1.78 -9.64 0.80
C PRO A 435 1.72 -9.76 -0.73
N THR A 436 2.78 -10.32 -1.33
CA THR A 436 2.99 -10.40 -2.79
C THR A 436 2.14 -11.46 -3.50
N SER A 437 1.09 -11.97 -2.83
CA SER A 437 0.21 -13.02 -3.34
C SER A 437 -1.26 -12.68 -3.10
N GLU A 438 -2.00 -12.60 -4.21
CA GLU A 438 -3.48 -12.69 -4.32
C GLU A 438 -4.38 -11.60 -3.70
N SER A 439 -3.95 -10.84 -2.69
CA SER A 439 -4.81 -9.85 -2.02
C SER A 439 -4.90 -8.49 -2.73
N LYS A 440 -6.11 -7.91 -2.77
CA LYS A 440 -6.37 -6.55 -3.28
C LYS A 440 -6.04 -5.51 -2.21
N LEU A 441 -5.29 -4.47 -2.61
CA LEU A 441 -4.53 -3.54 -1.74
C LEU A 441 -3.39 -4.21 -0.95
N PRO A 442 -2.25 -3.51 -0.77
CA PRO A 442 -1.15 -3.95 0.11
C PRO A 442 -1.50 -3.70 1.59
N LEU A 443 -2.60 -4.28 2.08
CA LEU A 443 -3.08 -4.06 3.45
C LEU A 443 -2.13 -4.70 4.47
N LEU A 444 -1.71 -3.92 5.48
CA LEU A 444 -1.03 -4.44 6.66
C LEU A 444 -2.02 -5.13 7.60
N GLU A 445 -1.73 -6.38 7.93
CA GLU A 445 -2.45 -7.15 8.95
C GLU A 445 -2.43 -6.43 10.31
N PRO A 446 -3.52 -6.46 11.11
CA PRO A 446 -3.55 -5.84 12.43
C PRO A 446 -2.39 -6.24 13.35
N VAL A 447 -2.02 -7.53 13.37
CA VAL A 447 -0.90 -8.06 14.18
C VAL A 447 0.43 -7.45 13.71
N ALA A 448 0.69 -7.43 12.40
CA ALA A 448 1.90 -6.86 11.82
C ALA A 448 2.03 -5.33 12.04
N ARG A 449 0.90 -4.63 12.21
CA ARG A 449 0.83 -3.20 12.59
C ARG A 449 1.19 -3.00 14.07
N ILE A 450 0.62 -3.81 14.97
CA ILE A 450 0.88 -3.78 16.42
C ILE A 450 2.37 -4.04 16.71
N GLN A 451 2.95 -5.10 16.12
CA GLN A 451 4.36 -5.48 16.29
C GLN A 451 5.36 -4.37 15.90
N ARG A 452 4.94 -3.37 15.11
CA ARG A 452 5.76 -2.25 14.62
C ARG A 452 5.43 -0.91 15.32
N ALA A 453 4.49 -0.88 16.27
CA ALA A 453 4.04 0.35 16.92
C ALA A 453 5.16 1.02 17.75
N GLY A 454 5.89 0.26 18.57
CA GLY A 454 7.01 0.77 19.38
C GLY A 454 8.14 1.34 18.52
N LEU A 455 8.59 0.58 17.51
CA LEU A 455 9.60 1.04 16.55
C LEU A 455 9.15 2.30 15.78
N LYS A 456 7.86 2.43 15.41
CA LYS A 456 7.29 3.67 14.82
C LYS A 456 7.32 4.84 15.81
N GLU A 457 6.94 4.63 17.06
CA GLU A 457 6.99 5.68 18.09
C GLU A 457 8.44 6.15 18.32
N LEU A 458 9.39 5.21 18.35
CA LEU A 458 10.82 5.48 18.49
C LEU A 458 11.40 6.28 17.31
N ILE A 459 10.93 6.04 16.08
CA ILE A 459 11.22 6.86 14.89
C ILE A 459 10.66 8.28 15.06
N TYR A 460 9.38 8.42 15.42
CA TYR A 460 8.72 9.73 15.58
C TYR A 460 9.33 10.59 16.70
N ASN A 461 9.66 9.97 17.82
CA ASN A 461 10.31 10.63 18.97
C ASN A 461 11.69 11.20 18.58
N ASN A 462 12.36 10.62 17.58
CA ASN A 462 13.69 11.04 17.12
C ASN A 462 13.69 11.65 15.69
N ARG A 463 12.52 12.02 15.17
CA ARG A 463 12.30 12.49 13.77
C ARG A 463 13.26 13.60 13.29
N MET A 464 13.67 14.51 14.17
CA MET A 464 14.63 15.58 13.82
C MET A 464 15.97 15.00 13.36
N VAL A 465 16.46 13.95 14.02
CA VAL A 465 17.73 13.28 13.68
C VAL A 465 17.69 12.70 12.26
N ILE A 466 16.51 12.29 11.78
CA ILE A 466 16.31 11.85 10.40
C ILE A 466 16.29 13.06 9.46
N ILE A 467 15.45 14.06 9.73
CA ILE A 467 15.26 15.26 8.90
C ILE A 467 16.59 16.00 8.68
N ASP A 468 17.36 16.24 9.75
CA ASP A 468 18.64 16.95 9.70
C ASP A 468 19.69 16.22 8.84
N ASN A 469 19.58 14.89 8.72
CA ASN A 469 20.53 14.05 7.97
C ASN A 469 20.09 13.71 6.54
N LEU A 470 18.89 14.07 6.10
CA LEU A 470 18.43 13.87 4.70
C LEU A 470 19.35 14.54 3.67
N ARG A 471 20.05 15.61 4.07
CA ARG A 471 21.03 16.35 3.25
C ARG A 471 22.48 16.15 3.69
N SER A 472 22.78 15.07 4.42
CA SER A 472 24.15 14.79 4.89
C SER A 472 25.12 14.58 3.72
N PRO A 473 26.34 15.16 3.75
CA PRO A 473 27.34 14.94 2.69
C PRO A 473 27.86 13.49 2.64
N ARG A 474 27.59 12.69 3.68
CA ARG A 474 27.91 11.26 3.72
C ARG A 474 26.78 10.46 3.07
N LYS A 475 27.01 9.99 1.83
CA LYS A 475 26.04 9.18 1.06
C LYS A 475 25.34 8.09 1.89
N ARG A 476 26.11 7.24 2.59
CA ARG A 476 25.56 6.14 3.42
C ARG A 476 24.54 6.61 4.47
N LEU A 477 24.83 7.73 5.13
CA LEU A 477 23.94 8.31 6.15
C LEU A 477 22.69 8.95 5.55
N ALA A 478 22.83 9.66 4.42
CA ALA A 478 21.71 10.26 3.70
C ALA A 478 20.78 9.19 3.08
N ASP A 479 21.34 8.16 2.44
CA ASP A 479 20.58 7.05 1.84
C ASP A 479 19.83 6.25 2.93
N ALA A 480 20.42 6.06 4.11
CA ALA A 480 19.75 5.45 5.27
C ALA A 480 18.60 6.32 5.82
N ALA A 481 18.81 7.63 5.99
CA ALA A 481 17.78 8.57 6.42
C ALA A 481 16.60 8.64 5.42
N LEU A 482 16.90 8.65 4.12
CA LEU A 482 15.90 8.56 3.04
C LEU A 482 15.10 7.26 3.12
N LYS A 483 15.74 6.11 3.43
CA LYS A 483 15.02 4.83 3.56
C LYS A 483 14.13 4.78 4.81
N CYS A 484 14.56 5.34 5.94
CA CYS A 484 13.70 5.53 7.12
C CYS A 484 12.47 6.40 6.78
N LEU A 485 12.68 7.51 6.07
CA LEU A 485 11.60 8.41 5.64
C LEU A 485 10.61 7.69 4.71
N GLN A 486 11.11 7.00 3.68
CA GLN A 486 10.29 6.25 2.73
C GLN A 486 9.36 5.28 3.45
N LEU A 487 9.93 4.37 4.25
CA LEU A 487 9.16 3.31 4.93
C LEU A 487 8.16 3.90 5.92
N SER A 488 8.48 5.02 6.57
CA SER A 488 7.56 5.69 7.50
C SER A 488 6.32 6.23 6.77
N ILE A 489 6.52 6.93 5.65
CA ILE A 489 5.41 7.47 4.84
C ILE A 489 4.62 6.32 4.18
N GLU A 490 5.28 5.27 3.68
CA GLU A 490 4.61 4.08 3.14
C GLU A 490 3.75 3.38 4.20
N PHE A 491 4.26 3.21 5.43
CA PHE A 491 3.52 2.62 6.55
C PHE A 491 2.31 3.47 6.98
N ASP A 492 2.47 4.79 6.99
CA ASP A 492 1.39 5.73 7.33
C ASP A 492 0.29 5.73 6.27
N VAL A 493 0.65 5.84 4.99
CA VAL A 493 -0.26 5.72 3.85
C VAL A 493 -0.99 4.39 3.88
N ILE A 494 -0.28 3.27 4.09
CA ILE A 494 -0.89 1.94 4.09
C ILE A 494 -1.76 1.69 5.34
N SER A 495 -1.41 2.24 6.49
CA SER A 495 -2.27 2.18 7.69
C SER A 495 -3.51 3.07 7.57
N ALA A 496 -3.43 4.15 6.80
CA ALA A 496 -4.53 5.04 6.45
C ALA A 496 -5.46 4.49 5.35
N LEU A 497 -5.10 3.41 4.65
CA LEU A 497 -5.96 2.81 3.62
C LEU A 497 -7.25 2.23 4.22
N PRO A 498 -8.39 2.37 3.52
CA PRO A 498 -9.61 1.67 3.88
C PRO A 498 -9.42 0.17 3.70
N ASP A 499 -9.95 -0.63 4.63
CA ASP A 499 -9.94 -2.09 4.46
C ASP A 499 -10.86 -2.46 3.29
N SER A 500 -10.47 -3.48 2.51
CA SER A 500 -11.34 -3.95 1.43
C SER A 500 -12.67 -4.44 2.00
N THR A 501 -13.78 -4.06 1.37
CA THR A 501 -15.16 -4.31 1.86
C THR A 501 -15.54 -5.79 2.04
N SER A 502 -14.64 -6.70 1.67
CA SER A 502 -14.77 -8.16 1.80
C SER A 502 -14.14 -8.72 3.08
N SER A 503 -13.17 -8.04 3.71
CA SER A 503 -12.47 -8.56 4.90
C SER A 503 -13.08 -8.01 6.19
N ARG A 504 -14.29 -8.48 6.53
CA ARG A 504 -15.00 -8.11 7.77
C ARG A 504 -14.46 -8.86 8.98
N VAL A 505 -13.32 -8.42 9.50
CA VAL A 505 -12.85 -8.84 10.83
C VAL A 505 -13.28 -7.79 11.85
N GLU A 506 -14.27 -8.12 12.67
CA GLU A 506 -14.62 -7.32 13.85
C GLU A 506 -13.52 -7.49 14.89
N ILE A 507 -12.61 -6.51 14.99
CA ILE A 507 -11.57 -6.47 16.02
C ILE A 507 -12.25 -6.10 17.35
N THR A 508 -12.65 -7.13 18.09
CA THR A 508 -13.30 -7.03 19.41
C THR A 508 -12.31 -6.78 20.55
N ASP A 509 -11.00 -6.91 20.28
CA ASP A 509 -9.95 -6.80 21.30
C ASP A 509 -9.68 -5.34 21.69
N GLN A 510 -10.03 -4.99 22.93
CA GLN A 510 -9.88 -3.64 23.48
C GLN A 510 -8.43 -3.18 23.63
N SER A 511 -7.44 -4.08 23.62
CA SER A 511 -6.01 -3.69 23.63
C SER A 511 -5.63 -2.97 22.33
N VAL A 512 -6.05 -3.52 21.19
CA VAL A 512 -5.82 -2.98 19.84
C VAL A 512 -6.54 -1.65 19.67
N ILE A 513 -7.76 -1.54 20.20
CA ILE A 513 -8.55 -0.30 20.17
C ILE A 513 -7.86 0.79 20.98
N ALA A 514 -7.36 0.48 22.18
CA ALA A 514 -6.64 1.43 23.04
C ALA A 514 -5.32 1.88 22.42
N GLU A 515 -4.61 1.00 21.70
CA GLU A 515 -3.34 1.32 21.04
C GLU A 515 -3.51 2.21 19.79
N ILE A 516 -4.52 1.94 18.97
CA ILE A 516 -4.92 2.81 17.85
C ILE A 516 -5.37 4.21 18.36
N SER A 517 -5.87 4.28 19.59
CA SER A 517 -6.38 5.52 20.21
C SER A 517 -5.34 6.29 21.04
N ARG A 518 -4.06 5.90 21.07
CA ARG A 518 -3.02 6.71 21.71
C ARG A 518 -2.73 7.94 20.86
N SER A 519 -2.56 9.11 21.51
CA SER A 519 -2.11 10.32 20.82
C SER A 519 -0.66 10.14 20.35
N PHE A 520 -0.47 9.80 19.07
CA PHE A 520 0.86 9.62 18.50
C PHE A 520 1.69 10.91 18.64
N PRO A 521 2.99 10.82 18.95
CA PRO A 521 3.87 11.98 18.84
C PRO A 521 3.83 12.52 17.40
N PRO A 522 4.07 13.84 17.19
CA PRO A 522 3.98 14.47 15.87
C PRO A 522 4.79 13.69 14.84
N SER A 523 4.13 13.29 13.74
CA SER A 523 4.68 12.33 12.79
C SER A 523 5.91 12.87 12.07
N LEU A 524 6.82 11.98 11.69
CA LEU A 524 7.99 12.32 10.85
C LEU A 524 7.57 13.07 9.58
N TRP A 525 6.46 12.63 8.96
CA TRP A 525 5.87 13.25 7.77
C TRP A 525 5.34 14.67 8.05
N GLY A 526 4.59 14.86 9.14
CA GLY A 526 4.07 16.17 9.54
C GLY A 526 5.17 17.16 9.98
N GLU A 527 6.29 16.68 10.48
CA GLU A 527 7.46 17.51 10.81
C GLU A 527 8.32 17.84 9.57
N LEU A 528 8.41 16.93 8.59
CA LEU A 528 9.03 17.21 7.28
C LEU A 528 8.31 18.37 6.57
N ASN A 529 6.97 18.34 6.53
CA ASN A 529 6.17 19.38 5.88
C ASN A 529 6.29 20.78 6.52
N LYS A 530 6.73 20.88 7.78
CA LYS A 530 7.07 22.18 8.41
C LYS A 530 8.44 22.72 7.97
N ASN A 531 9.23 21.91 7.27
CA ASN A 531 10.62 22.20 6.90
C ASN A 531 10.83 22.17 5.37
N PRO A 532 10.12 23.01 4.57
CA PRO A 532 10.22 23.02 3.10
C PRO A 532 11.66 23.12 2.57
N ARG A 533 12.54 23.80 3.32
CA ARG A 533 13.96 23.95 3.00
C ARG A 533 14.74 22.63 2.89
N VAL A 534 14.18 21.50 3.33
CA VAL A 534 14.81 20.17 3.26
C VAL A 534 14.51 19.46 1.93
N PHE A 535 13.41 19.80 1.24
CA PHE A 535 13.03 19.17 -0.03
C PHE A 535 14.08 19.45 -1.12
N ASP A 536 14.58 18.37 -1.72
CA ASP A 536 15.58 18.32 -2.79
C ASP A 536 15.15 17.20 -3.75
N ALA A 537 15.69 17.15 -4.98
CA ALA A 537 15.29 16.20 -6.02
C ALA A 537 15.19 14.74 -5.53
N LYS A 538 16.13 14.32 -4.68
CA LYS A 538 16.10 12.99 -4.04
C LYS A 538 14.92 12.85 -3.07
N VAL A 539 14.76 13.79 -2.13
CA VAL A 539 13.69 13.78 -1.12
C VAL A 539 12.32 13.83 -1.79
N VAL A 540 12.13 14.68 -2.79
CA VAL A 540 10.89 14.81 -3.59
C VAL A 540 10.55 13.47 -4.25
N SER A 541 11.53 12.84 -4.91
CA SER A 541 11.35 11.52 -5.50
C SER A 541 10.97 10.47 -4.44
N THR A 542 11.69 10.39 -3.31
CA THR A 542 11.39 9.44 -2.23
C THR A 542 10.00 9.64 -1.62
N VAL A 543 9.57 10.89 -1.39
CA VAL A 543 8.25 11.22 -0.85
C VAL A 543 7.15 10.84 -1.84
N LEU A 544 7.30 11.17 -3.14
CA LEU A 544 6.31 10.81 -4.17
C LEU A 544 6.19 9.28 -4.34
N HIS A 545 7.30 8.54 -4.32
CA HIS A 545 7.26 7.07 -4.30
C HIS A 545 6.52 6.51 -3.08
N ALA A 546 6.80 7.03 -1.88
CA ALA A 546 6.12 6.60 -0.66
C ALA A 546 4.62 6.94 -0.67
N MET A 547 4.24 8.02 -1.35
CA MET A 547 2.86 8.46 -1.56
C MET A 547 2.11 7.72 -2.68
N LYS A 548 2.65 6.64 -3.26
CA LYS A 548 2.03 5.85 -4.34
C LYS A 548 0.56 5.48 -4.12
N TYR A 549 0.19 5.16 -2.87
CA TYR A 549 -1.19 4.77 -2.51
C TYR A 549 -1.99 5.88 -1.81
N ALA A 550 -1.44 7.09 -1.68
CA ALA A 550 -2.08 8.18 -0.94
C ALA A 550 -3.39 8.67 -1.60
N GLY A 551 -3.52 8.56 -2.93
CA GLY A 551 -4.76 8.90 -3.66
C GLY A 551 -5.94 7.95 -3.40
N PHE A 552 -5.70 6.81 -2.74
CA PHE A 552 -6.72 5.81 -2.42
C PHE A 552 -7.29 5.92 -1.00
N ILE A 553 -6.77 6.85 -0.19
CA ILE A 553 -7.20 7.07 1.21
C ILE A 553 -8.62 7.68 1.25
N ALA A 554 -8.91 8.64 0.38
CA ALA A 554 -10.22 9.30 0.30
C ALA A 554 -11.25 8.40 -0.40
N GLN A 555 -12.39 8.15 0.24
CA GLN A 555 -13.51 7.41 -0.37
C GLN A 555 -14.66 8.34 -0.80
N PRO A 556 -15.29 8.09 -1.96
CA PRO A 556 -16.58 8.68 -2.31
C PRO A 556 -17.69 8.38 -1.30
N PRO A 557 -18.76 9.19 -1.23
CA PRO A 557 -19.81 9.03 -0.24
C PRO A 557 -20.57 7.69 -0.39
N VAL A 558 -20.45 6.83 0.61
CA VAL A 558 -21.18 5.56 0.70
C VAL A 558 -22.66 5.77 1.07
N LYS A 559 -23.53 4.85 0.66
CA LYS A 559 -24.95 4.83 1.06
C LYS A 559 -25.13 4.54 2.55
N LYS A 560 -24.33 3.64 3.10
CA LYS A 560 -24.38 3.24 4.52
C LYS A 560 -23.00 3.38 5.12
N VAL A 561 -22.87 4.32 6.05
CA VAL A 561 -21.61 4.55 6.79
C VAL A 561 -21.40 3.35 7.71
N THR A 562 -20.43 2.50 7.38
CA THR A 562 -20.02 1.41 8.26
C THR A 562 -19.07 1.97 9.31
N ASN A 563 -19.59 2.14 10.53
CA ASN A 563 -18.81 2.62 11.68
C ASN A 563 -17.76 1.57 12.09
N TYR A 564 -16.53 1.79 11.63
CA TYR A 564 -15.34 1.08 12.10
C TYR A 564 -14.45 2.01 12.94
N LEU A 565 -13.40 1.42 13.54
CA LEU A 565 -12.48 2.00 14.54
C LEU A 565 -11.77 3.31 14.11
N PRO A 566 -10.99 3.98 15.00
CA PRO A 566 -10.46 5.36 14.80
C PRO A 566 -9.53 5.64 13.60
N LYS A 567 -9.47 4.76 12.59
CA LYS A 567 -8.88 5.01 11.27
C LYS A 567 -9.25 6.38 10.69
N LYS A 568 -10.44 6.94 10.95
CA LYS A 568 -10.85 8.26 10.44
C LYS A 568 -9.80 9.34 10.73
N GLU A 569 -9.21 9.37 11.93
CA GLU A 569 -8.22 10.37 12.31
C GLU A 569 -6.85 10.10 11.65
N LEU A 570 -6.41 8.85 11.61
CA LEU A 570 -5.18 8.44 10.91
C LEU A 570 -5.26 8.69 9.39
N SER A 571 -6.38 8.35 8.76
CA SER A 571 -6.66 8.61 7.35
C SER A 571 -6.73 10.11 7.06
N GLN A 572 -7.37 10.90 7.93
CA GLN A 572 -7.39 12.35 7.81
C GLN A 572 -5.99 12.97 7.99
N GLN A 573 -5.20 12.49 8.96
CA GLN A 573 -3.83 12.96 9.18
C GLN A 573 -2.92 12.65 7.98
N ALA A 574 -2.96 11.42 7.45
CA ALA A 574 -2.18 11.02 6.28
C ALA A 574 -2.62 11.79 5.01
N LEU A 575 -3.91 12.04 4.83
CA LEU A 575 -4.46 12.82 3.72
C LEU A 575 -4.08 14.31 3.81
N LEU A 576 -4.07 14.90 5.01
CA LEU A 576 -3.56 16.27 5.21
C LEU A 576 -2.05 16.34 4.98
N CYS A 577 -1.28 15.34 5.43
CA CYS A 577 0.17 15.29 5.19
C CYS A 577 0.50 15.10 3.69
N SER A 578 -0.31 14.35 2.93
CA SER A 578 -0.10 14.17 1.49
C SER A 578 -0.40 15.44 0.69
N ILE A 579 -1.51 16.13 0.98
CA ILE A 579 -1.84 17.43 0.37
C ILE A 579 -0.72 18.45 0.67
N GLU A 580 -0.27 18.51 1.92
CA GLU A 580 0.74 19.48 2.33
C GLU A 580 2.13 19.15 1.78
N SER A 581 2.48 17.88 1.60
CA SER A 581 3.70 17.50 0.86
C SER A 581 3.62 17.90 -0.61
N LEU A 582 2.49 17.69 -1.28
CA LEU A 582 2.32 18.11 -2.68
C LEU A 582 2.48 19.63 -2.85
N ARG A 583 1.95 20.42 -1.91
CA ARG A 583 2.12 21.88 -1.88
C ARG A 583 3.57 22.31 -1.66
N ASN A 584 4.24 21.76 -0.64
CA ASN A 584 5.66 22.03 -0.39
C ASN A 584 6.57 21.63 -1.57
N ILE A 585 6.14 20.65 -2.38
CA ILE A 585 6.81 20.26 -3.63
C ILE A 585 6.47 21.24 -4.76
N SER A 586 5.21 21.69 -4.91
CA SER A 586 4.82 22.68 -5.94
C SER A 586 5.43 24.06 -5.72
N ASP A 587 5.87 24.40 -4.51
CA ASP A 587 6.57 25.66 -4.21
C ASP A 587 8.06 25.67 -4.63
N MET A 588 8.57 24.58 -5.24
CA MET A 588 9.97 24.47 -5.67
C MET A 588 10.22 25.06 -7.08
N ASP A 589 11.51 25.22 -7.42
CA ASP A 589 11.95 25.57 -8.78
C ASP A 589 11.51 24.49 -9.79
N GLY A 590 10.71 24.88 -10.78
CA GLY A 590 10.21 24.01 -11.84
C GLY A 590 11.30 23.23 -12.57
N ARG A 591 12.54 23.74 -12.64
CA ARG A 591 13.70 23.03 -13.22
C ARG A 591 14.06 21.76 -12.44
N ILE A 592 13.97 21.82 -11.11
CA ILE A 592 14.24 20.69 -10.22
C ILE A 592 13.09 19.68 -10.35
N LEU A 593 11.84 20.16 -10.33
CA LEU A 593 10.64 19.32 -10.47
C LEU A 593 10.62 18.58 -11.81
N LYS A 594 10.91 19.26 -12.92
CA LYS A 594 11.02 18.68 -14.26
C LYS A 594 12.07 17.57 -14.35
N GLY A 595 13.22 17.74 -13.68
CA GLY A 595 14.24 16.71 -13.56
C GLY A 595 13.76 15.45 -12.82
N VAL A 596 12.95 15.63 -11.77
CA VAL A 596 12.34 14.52 -11.00
C VAL A 596 11.20 13.82 -11.77
N ILE A 597 10.37 14.61 -12.46
CA ILE A 597 9.19 14.16 -13.23
C ILE A 597 9.58 13.44 -14.53
N THR A 598 10.85 13.48 -14.93
CA THR A 598 11.37 12.64 -16.03
C THR A 598 11.41 11.14 -15.66
N ASN A 599 11.31 10.77 -14.37
CA ASN A 599 11.28 9.36 -13.94
C ASN A 599 9.87 8.74 -14.04
N ARG A 600 9.74 7.65 -14.82
CA ARG A 600 8.53 6.84 -14.98
C ARG A 600 7.86 6.45 -13.65
N ASP A 601 8.61 6.01 -12.65
CA ASP A 601 8.03 5.55 -11.38
C ASP A 601 7.43 6.71 -10.56
N VAL A 602 8.03 7.90 -10.67
CA VAL A 602 7.48 9.14 -10.09
C VAL A 602 6.21 9.56 -10.84
N LEU A 603 6.22 9.50 -12.17
CA LEU A 603 5.04 9.79 -13.00
C LEU A 603 3.86 8.88 -12.66
N VAL A 604 4.09 7.58 -12.46
CA VAL A 604 3.05 6.65 -11.98
C VAL A 604 2.48 7.12 -10.64
N CYS A 605 3.32 7.46 -9.66
CA CYS A 605 2.87 7.94 -8.36
C CYS A 605 2.13 9.29 -8.43
N LEU A 606 2.52 10.17 -9.36
CA LEU A 606 1.87 11.46 -9.60
C LEU A 606 0.49 11.29 -10.25
N PHE A 607 0.35 10.43 -11.27
CA PHE A 607 -0.95 10.06 -11.84
C PHE A 607 -1.88 9.44 -10.79
N LEU A 608 -1.37 8.55 -9.92
CA LEU A 608 -2.15 7.93 -8.85
C LEU A 608 -2.64 8.93 -7.78
N ASN A 609 -1.91 10.02 -7.55
CA ASN A 609 -2.37 11.13 -6.69
C ASN A 609 -3.34 12.06 -7.44
N LEU A 610 -3.15 12.28 -8.74
CA LEU A 610 -4.09 13.00 -9.62
C LEU A 610 -5.44 12.27 -9.70
N PHE A 611 -5.49 10.95 -9.60
CA PHE A 611 -6.73 10.18 -9.55
C PHE A 611 -7.47 10.26 -8.19
N SER A 612 -6.96 10.98 -7.18
CA SER A 612 -7.58 11.02 -5.85
C SER A 612 -9.02 11.56 -5.89
N ALA A 613 -9.92 10.88 -5.17
CA ALA A 613 -11.30 11.34 -4.99
C ALA A 613 -11.40 12.65 -4.17
N ASN A 614 -10.33 13.06 -3.46
CA ASN A 614 -10.29 14.35 -2.78
C ASN A 614 -9.85 15.47 -3.74
N ALA A 615 -10.72 16.47 -3.91
CA ALA A 615 -10.46 17.66 -4.72
C ALA A 615 -9.18 18.41 -4.32
N ASP A 616 -8.85 18.53 -3.03
CA ASP A 616 -7.62 19.22 -2.58
C ASP A 616 -6.34 18.49 -3.00
N GLN A 617 -6.36 17.15 -2.99
CA GLN A 617 -5.21 16.32 -3.37
C GLN A 617 -5.06 16.23 -4.89
N ASN A 618 -6.18 16.09 -5.61
CA ASN A 618 -6.23 16.20 -7.07
C ASN A 618 -5.68 17.57 -7.52
N ARG A 619 -6.13 18.66 -6.89
CA ARG A 619 -5.66 20.02 -7.18
C ARG A 619 -4.17 20.19 -6.89
N ALA A 620 -3.69 19.79 -5.72
CA ALA A 620 -2.26 19.90 -5.40
C ALA A 620 -1.37 19.10 -6.37
N ALA A 621 -1.86 17.98 -6.93
CA ALA A 621 -1.18 17.25 -7.99
C ALA A 621 -1.21 17.98 -9.35
N VAL A 622 -2.29 18.70 -9.68
CA VAL A 622 -2.36 19.59 -10.87
C VAL A 622 -1.41 20.77 -10.73
N ASP A 623 -1.45 21.46 -9.59
CA ASP A 623 -0.64 22.66 -9.30
C ASP A 623 0.87 22.33 -9.40
N LEU A 624 1.29 21.16 -8.89
CA LEU A 624 2.65 20.61 -9.03
C LEU A 624 3.04 20.42 -10.51
N ILE A 625 2.17 19.85 -11.34
CA ILE A 625 2.44 19.66 -12.78
C ILE A 625 2.54 21.02 -13.49
N CYS A 626 1.65 21.98 -13.19
CA CYS A 626 1.68 23.32 -13.78
C CYS A 626 3.02 24.04 -13.52
N GLN A 627 3.49 24.04 -12.26
CA GLN A 627 4.77 24.64 -11.88
C GLN A 627 5.95 23.97 -12.61
N SER A 628 5.90 22.65 -12.78
CA SER A 628 7.00 21.86 -13.37
C SER A 628 7.27 22.16 -14.85
N PHE A 629 6.35 22.86 -15.51
CA PHE A 629 6.45 23.23 -16.93
C PHE A 629 6.21 24.74 -17.17
N ASP A 630 6.32 25.57 -16.12
CA ASP A 630 6.15 27.03 -16.17
C ASP A 630 4.84 27.48 -16.86
N SER A 631 3.73 26.75 -16.67
CA SER A 631 2.49 27.00 -17.43
C SER A 631 1.54 27.98 -16.73
N ASP A 632 1.26 29.13 -17.38
CA ASP A 632 0.37 30.20 -16.89
C ASP A 632 -1.08 29.79 -16.53
N ALA A 633 -1.50 28.55 -16.83
CA ALA A 633 -2.89 28.10 -16.75
C ALA A 633 -3.08 26.94 -15.77
N VAL A 634 -3.69 27.25 -14.62
CA VAL A 634 -3.99 26.33 -13.49
C VAL A 634 -5.15 25.35 -13.78
N ASN A 635 -5.25 24.85 -15.02
CA ASN A 635 -6.30 23.92 -15.45
C ASN A 635 -5.70 22.51 -15.66
N ARG A 636 -6.43 21.48 -15.22
CA ARG A 636 -6.03 20.06 -15.36
C ARG A 636 -5.65 19.68 -16.80
N LEU A 637 -6.43 20.13 -17.78
CA LEU A 637 -6.17 19.87 -19.21
C LEU A 637 -4.86 20.52 -19.69
N THR A 638 -4.52 21.74 -19.27
CA THR A 638 -3.25 22.38 -19.65
C THR A 638 -2.05 21.76 -18.94
N ALA A 639 -2.21 21.32 -17.69
CA ALA A 639 -1.19 20.55 -16.97
C ALA A 639 -0.88 19.21 -17.67
N ILE A 640 -1.91 18.48 -18.08
CA ILE A 640 -1.78 17.26 -18.88
C ILE A 640 -1.12 17.57 -20.23
N THR A 641 -1.55 18.65 -20.90
CA THR A 641 -0.97 19.07 -22.19
C THR A 641 0.52 19.38 -22.07
N SER A 642 0.97 20.11 -21.04
CA SER A 642 2.40 20.44 -20.87
C SER A 642 3.26 19.20 -20.60
N LEU A 643 2.76 18.28 -19.76
CA LEU A 643 3.41 17.01 -19.47
C LEU A 643 3.61 16.14 -20.75
N PHE A 644 2.53 15.90 -21.50
CA PHE A 644 2.59 15.10 -22.73
C PHE A 644 3.31 15.81 -23.88
N MET A 645 3.36 17.15 -23.90
CA MET A 645 4.19 17.89 -24.85
C MET A 645 5.69 17.68 -24.60
N HIS A 646 6.12 17.48 -23.35
CA HIS A 646 7.53 17.30 -22.98
C HIS A 646 8.06 15.90 -23.29
N ASP A 647 7.49 14.86 -22.69
CA ASP A 647 7.86 13.45 -22.94
C ASP A 647 6.59 12.63 -23.15
N LEU A 648 6.21 12.50 -24.41
CA LEU A 648 5.02 11.76 -24.85
C LEU A 648 5.14 10.27 -24.54
N LYS A 649 6.34 9.68 -24.68
CA LYS A 649 6.54 8.23 -24.58
C LYS A 649 6.50 7.74 -23.14
N VAL A 650 7.26 8.39 -22.26
CA VAL A 650 7.35 7.99 -20.84
C VAL A 650 6.06 8.33 -20.11
N SER A 651 5.45 9.49 -20.39
CA SER A 651 4.16 9.89 -19.78
C SER A 651 3.03 8.94 -20.17
N LEU A 652 2.94 8.52 -21.44
CA LEU A 652 1.89 7.61 -21.90
C LEU A 652 2.04 6.20 -21.28
N SER A 653 3.28 5.70 -21.17
CA SER A 653 3.55 4.42 -20.51
C SER A 653 3.22 4.45 -19.02
N ALA A 654 3.65 5.51 -18.30
CA ALA A 654 3.35 5.70 -16.89
C ALA A 654 1.85 5.86 -16.61
N PHE A 655 1.12 6.53 -17.51
CA PHE A 655 -0.34 6.64 -17.44
C PHE A 655 -1.02 5.25 -17.57
N CYS A 656 -0.55 4.41 -18.50
CA CYS A 656 -1.04 3.03 -18.64
C CYS A 656 -0.75 2.18 -17.39
N ASP A 657 0.47 2.26 -16.84
CA ASP A 657 0.85 1.54 -15.63
C ASP A 657 -0.02 1.93 -14.41
N ALA A 658 -0.36 3.22 -14.29
CA ALA A 658 -1.24 3.71 -13.24
C ALA A 658 -2.69 3.19 -13.39
N ILE A 659 -3.22 3.13 -14.62
CA ILE A 659 -4.52 2.50 -14.91
C ILE A 659 -4.51 1.00 -14.59
N ASP A 660 -3.46 0.28 -15.00
CA ASP A 660 -3.32 -1.15 -14.76
C ASP A 660 -3.26 -1.46 -13.25
N LEU A 661 -2.61 -0.61 -12.44
CA LEU A 661 -2.66 -0.71 -10.98
C LEU A 661 -4.08 -0.46 -10.41
N VAL A 662 -4.81 0.55 -10.90
CA VAL A 662 -6.20 0.78 -10.47
C VAL A 662 -7.12 -0.40 -10.81
N LYS A 663 -6.95 -1.00 -12.01
CA LYS A 663 -7.64 -2.24 -12.44
C LYS A 663 -7.33 -3.42 -11.52
N GLN A 664 -6.07 -3.61 -11.11
CA GLN A 664 -5.67 -4.67 -10.17
C GLN A 664 -6.31 -4.49 -8.78
N LEU A 665 -6.34 -3.26 -8.27
CA LEU A 665 -6.90 -2.95 -6.94
C LEU A 665 -8.44 -3.03 -6.89
N GLN A 666 -9.12 -2.83 -8.02
CA GLN A 666 -10.59 -2.88 -8.17
C GLN A 666 -11.39 -1.88 -7.30
N LEU A 667 -10.77 -0.76 -6.91
CA LEU A 667 -11.37 0.24 -6.03
C LEU A 667 -12.14 1.32 -6.80
N PHE A 668 -13.30 1.73 -6.28
CA PHE A 668 -14.12 2.77 -6.89
C PHE A 668 -13.49 4.17 -6.81
N ALA A 669 -12.90 4.52 -5.66
CA ALA A 669 -12.40 5.87 -5.36
C ALA A 669 -11.61 6.52 -6.51
N PRO A 670 -10.50 5.93 -7.01
CA PRO A 670 -9.71 6.53 -8.09
C PRO A 670 -10.42 6.55 -9.44
N CYS A 671 -11.38 5.65 -9.68
CA CYS A 671 -12.04 5.52 -10.98
C CYS A 671 -12.77 6.81 -11.38
N SER A 672 -13.32 7.54 -10.40
CA SER A 672 -14.07 8.79 -10.62
C SER A 672 -13.25 9.87 -11.35
N GLN A 673 -12.10 10.28 -10.79
CA GLN A 673 -11.22 11.24 -11.44
C GLN A 673 -10.41 10.61 -12.58
N LEU A 674 -10.09 9.31 -12.53
CA LEU A 674 -9.41 8.63 -13.64
C LEU A 674 -10.21 8.72 -14.95
N THR A 675 -11.54 8.52 -14.95
CA THR A 675 -12.36 8.71 -16.16
C THR A 675 -12.19 10.11 -16.75
N LYS A 676 -12.25 11.14 -15.89
CA LYS A 676 -12.12 12.55 -16.30
C LYS A 676 -10.69 12.88 -16.80
N VAL A 677 -9.66 12.34 -16.16
CA VAL A 677 -8.26 12.49 -16.62
C VAL A 677 -8.02 11.73 -17.93
N ALA A 678 -8.58 10.55 -18.11
CA ALA A 678 -8.43 9.77 -19.35
C ALA A 678 -9.13 10.45 -20.55
N GLN A 679 -10.25 11.13 -20.32
CA GLN A 679 -10.89 12.00 -21.30
C GLN A 679 -10.02 13.24 -21.63
N ASP A 680 -9.46 13.91 -20.63
CA ASP A 680 -8.51 15.02 -20.83
C ASP A 680 -7.28 14.57 -21.63
N VAL A 681 -6.71 13.38 -21.35
CA VAL A 681 -5.57 12.81 -22.10
C VAL A 681 -5.97 12.50 -23.55
N SER A 682 -7.17 11.94 -23.78
CA SER A 682 -7.66 11.67 -25.14
C SER A 682 -7.79 12.95 -25.97
N THR A 683 -8.35 13.99 -25.34
CA THR A 683 -8.48 15.34 -25.92
C THR A 683 -7.10 15.97 -26.16
N THR A 684 -6.17 15.80 -25.22
CA THR A 684 -4.78 16.29 -25.32
C THR A 684 -4.03 15.66 -26.50
N LEU A 685 -4.21 14.36 -26.74
CA LEU A 685 -3.55 13.66 -27.83
C LEU A 685 -4.09 14.09 -29.20
N TYR A 686 -5.43 14.24 -29.33
CA TYR A 686 -6.13 14.30 -30.62
C TYR A 686 -7.00 15.54 -30.87
N ASP A 687 -6.87 16.63 -30.10
CA ASP A 687 -7.62 17.87 -30.40
C ASP A 687 -7.27 18.43 -31.80
N THR A 688 -8.34 18.69 -32.55
CA THR A 688 -8.41 19.37 -33.86
C THR A 688 -7.57 20.64 -34.03
N ARG A 689 -7.10 21.29 -32.95
CA ARG A 689 -6.30 22.53 -33.01
C ARG A 689 -4.95 22.45 -32.31
N LYS A 690 -4.78 21.56 -31.32
CA LYS A 690 -3.59 21.49 -30.45
C LYS A 690 -3.17 20.07 -30.02
N GLY A 691 -3.62 19.03 -30.72
CA GLY A 691 -3.25 17.64 -30.43
C GLY A 691 -1.73 17.44 -30.32
N VAL A 692 -1.30 16.72 -29.29
CA VAL A 692 0.12 16.41 -29.04
C VAL A 692 0.71 15.46 -30.09
N VAL A 693 -0.12 14.63 -30.73
CA VAL A 693 0.29 13.64 -31.76
C VAL A 693 0.46 14.33 -33.11
N ASP A 694 1.46 15.20 -33.20
CA ASP A 694 1.85 15.85 -34.45
C ASP A 694 2.76 14.92 -35.28
N THR A 695 2.80 15.10 -36.60
CA THR A 695 3.43 14.17 -37.56
C THR A 695 4.93 13.97 -37.26
N ALA A 696 5.60 14.98 -36.70
CA ALA A 696 7.01 14.95 -36.32
C ALA A 696 7.33 14.17 -35.02
N LYS A 697 6.32 13.73 -34.24
CA LYS A 697 6.53 12.91 -33.03
C LYS A 697 6.32 11.41 -33.26
N LYS A 698 5.86 10.98 -34.45
CA LYS A 698 5.55 9.56 -34.75
C LYS A 698 6.75 8.62 -34.57
N ASP A 699 7.95 9.09 -34.90
CA ASP A 699 9.20 8.32 -34.78
C ASP A 699 9.64 8.02 -33.33
N GLN A 700 8.98 8.60 -32.32
CA GLN A 700 9.28 8.33 -30.91
C GLN A 700 8.67 7.01 -30.43
N PHE A 701 7.58 6.54 -31.04
CA PHE A 701 6.84 5.37 -30.59
C PHE A 701 7.51 4.05 -30.98
N SER A 702 7.37 3.04 -30.13
CA SER A 702 7.87 1.68 -30.39
C SER A 702 7.06 1.00 -31.49
N GLN A 703 7.65 0.06 -32.23
CA GLN A 703 6.97 -0.66 -33.32
C GLN A 703 6.26 -1.93 -32.83
N GLY A 704 5.26 -2.39 -33.60
CA GLY A 704 4.53 -3.63 -33.29
C GLY A 704 3.71 -3.56 -32.01
N LYS A 705 3.64 -4.66 -31.25
CA LYS A 705 2.78 -4.78 -30.05
C LYS A 705 3.24 -3.95 -28.85
N GLU A 706 4.50 -3.50 -28.83
CA GLU A 706 5.06 -2.67 -27.76
C GLU A 706 4.76 -1.17 -27.97
N ASN A 707 4.13 -0.80 -29.09
CA ASN A 707 3.72 0.56 -29.39
C ASN A 707 2.84 1.16 -28.28
N GLU A 708 3.23 2.33 -27.79
CA GLU A 708 2.62 2.94 -26.61
C GLU A 708 1.21 3.48 -26.88
N LEU A 709 0.88 3.89 -28.12
CA LEU A 709 -0.50 4.25 -28.51
C LEU A 709 -1.40 3.00 -28.55
N PHE A 710 -0.89 1.87 -29.05
CA PHE A 710 -1.61 0.59 -29.03
C PHE A 710 -1.83 0.09 -27.59
N ARG A 711 -0.82 0.18 -26.71
CA ARG A 711 -1.01 -0.12 -25.28
C ARG A 711 -2.06 0.80 -24.66
N TYR A 712 -1.94 2.11 -24.87
CA TYR A 712 -2.89 3.11 -24.38
C TYR A 712 -4.34 2.79 -24.79
N TRP A 713 -4.57 2.49 -26.06
CA TRP A 713 -5.91 2.13 -26.55
C TRP A 713 -6.48 0.90 -25.82
N ASN A 714 -5.70 -0.18 -25.75
CA ASN A 714 -6.11 -1.42 -25.07
C ASN A 714 -6.37 -1.20 -23.57
N THR A 715 -5.44 -0.55 -22.86
CA THR A 715 -5.54 -0.31 -21.41
C THR A 715 -6.75 0.53 -21.05
N ASN A 716 -7.14 1.52 -21.89
CA ASN A 716 -8.32 2.36 -21.64
C ASN A 716 -9.65 1.66 -21.99
N TRP A 717 -9.74 0.91 -23.09
CA TRP A 717 -10.93 0.10 -23.37
C TRP A 717 -11.12 -1.03 -22.35
N GLU A 718 -10.03 -1.62 -21.84
CA GLU A 718 -10.09 -2.55 -20.70
C GLU A 718 -10.53 -1.86 -19.40
N PHE A 719 -10.12 -0.61 -19.16
CA PHE A 719 -10.59 0.16 -18.00
C PHE A 719 -12.10 0.43 -18.10
N LEU A 720 -12.62 0.89 -19.24
CA LEU A 720 -14.06 1.04 -19.47
C LEU A 720 -14.81 -0.29 -19.31
N ARG A 721 -14.27 -1.39 -19.86
CA ARG A 721 -14.84 -2.74 -19.70
C ARG A 721 -14.97 -3.14 -18.23
N PHE A 722 -13.89 -2.93 -17.47
CA PHE A 722 -13.84 -3.18 -16.03
C PHE A 722 -14.81 -2.28 -15.28
N SER A 723 -14.84 -0.98 -15.60
CA SER A 723 -15.61 0.01 -14.86
C SER A 723 -17.11 -0.20 -15.08
N PHE A 724 -17.58 -0.36 -16.32
CA PHE A 724 -18.98 -0.71 -16.63
C PHE A 724 -19.43 -1.99 -15.90
N HIS A 725 -18.59 -3.03 -15.89
CA HIS A 725 -18.89 -4.29 -15.19
C HIS A 725 -18.96 -4.13 -13.66
N LYS A 726 -18.28 -3.14 -13.08
CA LYS A 726 -18.33 -2.84 -11.64
C LYS A 726 -19.40 -1.79 -11.27
N THR A 727 -19.82 -0.93 -12.19
CA THR A 727 -20.78 0.16 -11.96
C THR A 727 -22.05 -0.30 -11.22
N TYR A 728 -22.61 -1.47 -11.58
CA TYR A 728 -23.78 -2.06 -10.89
C TYR A 728 -23.51 -2.47 -9.44
N ALA A 729 -22.31 -2.97 -9.13
CA ALA A 729 -21.93 -3.31 -7.76
C ALA A 729 -21.68 -2.04 -6.93
N TRP A 730 -21.10 -1.00 -7.55
CA TRP A 730 -20.83 0.29 -6.91
C TRP A 730 -22.09 1.13 -6.69
N SER A 731 -23.10 1.06 -7.56
CA SER A 731 -24.40 1.75 -7.33
C SER A 731 -25.18 1.24 -6.11
N ASN A 732 -24.81 0.07 -5.60
CA ASN A 732 -25.37 -0.51 -4.39
C ASN A 732 -24.54 -0.18 -3.12
N GLN A 733 -23.38 0.49 -3.29
CA GLN A 733 -22.44 0.87 -2.23
C GLN A 733 -22.35 2.39 -2.05
N PHE A 734 -22.38 3.17 -3.14
CA PHE A 734 -22.16 4.62 -3.15
C PHE A 734 -23.43 5.41 -3.48
N LYS A 735 -23.51 6.67 -3.03
CA LYS A 735 -24.70 7.54 -3.20
C LYS A 735 -25.08 7.71 -4.68
N ALA A 736 -26.38 7.75 -4.95
CA ALA A 736 -26.91 7.75 -6.31
C ALA A 736 -26.44 8.96 -7.15
N GLU A 737 -26.38 10.15 -6.55
CA GLU A 737 -25.91 11.40 -7.17
C GLU A 737 -24.50 11.25 -7.78
N PHE A 738 -23.55 10.80 -6.97
CA PHE A 738 -22.15 10.57 -7.36
C PHE A 738 -22.03 9.46 -8.43
N MET A 739 -22.87 8.43 -8.34
CA MET A 739 -22.91 7.35 -9.31
C MET A 739 -23.51 7.77 -10.67
N LEU A 740 -24.48 8.70 -10.67
CA LEU A 740 -25.04 9.28 -11.89
C LEU A 740 -24.03 10.17 -12.61
N GLU A 741 -23.31 11.03 -11.88
CA GLU A 741 -22.21 11.85 -12.44
C GLU A 741 -21.15 10.94 -13.06
N PHE A 742 -20.67 9.94 -12.32
CA PHE A 742 -19.68 8.98 -12.80
C PHE A 742 -20.14 8.18 -14.03
N MET A 743 -21.41 7.77 -14.10
CA MET A 743 -21.95 7.08 -15.28
C MET A 743 -22.06 8.00 -16.49
N LYS A 744 -22.35 9.29 -16.29
CA LYS A 744 -22.28 10.28 -17.35
C LYS A 744 -20.84 10.42 -17.87
N ASP A 745 -19.87 10.63 -16.97
CA ASP A 745 -18.45 10.72 -17.31
C ASP A 745 -17.97 9.48 -18.10
N GLN A 746 -18.40 8.27 -17.70
CA GLN A 746 -18.08 7.02 -18.41
C GLN A 746 -18.61 7.00 -19.85
N LEU A 747 -19.82 7.50 -20.09
CA LEU A 747 -20.46 7.50 -21.40
C LEU A 747 -19.90 8.60 -22.31
N ASP A 748 -19.65 9.79 -21.76
CA ASP A 748 -18.98 10.89 -22.46
C ASP A 748 -17.52 10.51 -22.80
N TYR A 749 -16.82 9.79 -21.91
CA TYR A 749 -15.47 9.27 -22.19
C TYR A 749 -15.49 8.16 -23.26
N CYS A 750 -16.41 7.19 -23.17
CA CYS A 750 -16.59 6.15 -24.18
C CYS A 750 -16.84 6.75 -25.57
N LYS A 751 -17.66 7.81 -25.65
CA LYS A 751 -17.87 8.58 -26.88
C LYS A 751 -16.59 9.24 -27.39
N THR A 752 -15.81 9.86 -26.51
CA THR A 752 -14.52 10.49 -26.85
C THR A 752 -13.53 9.50 -27.47
N LEU A 753 -13.50 8.24 -27.01
CA LEU A 753 -12.68 7.18 -27.63
C LEU A 753 -13.23 6.72 -29.00
N LEU A 754 -14.55 6.72 -29.19
CA LEU A 754 -15.16 6.36 -30.47
C LEU A 754 -14.92 7.44 -31.53
N ASP A 755 -15.07 8.71 -31.18
CA ASP A 755 -14.83 9.85 -32.07
C ASP A 755 -13.34 9.94 -32.48
N THR A 756 -12.40 9.53 -31.62
CA THR A 756 -10.96 9.50 -31.93
C THR A 756 -10.47 8.24 -32.67
N PHE A 757 -11.31 7.20 -32.83
CA PHE A 757 -10.92 5.90 -33.42
C PHE A 757 -10.11 6.02 -34.72
N ARG A 758 -10.58 6.84 -35.67
CA ARG A 758 -9.97 6.97 -37.01
C ARG A 758 -8.65 7.76 -37.01
N LEU A 759 -8.39 8.53 -35.96
CA LEU A 759 -7.11 9.23 -35.76
C LEU A 759 -6.06 8.24 -35.23
N VAL A 760 -6.42 7.47 -34.20
CA VAL A 760 -5.58 6.37 -33.66
C VAL A 760 -5.23 5.35 -34.77
N GLU A 761 -6.18 5.00 -35.63
CA GLU A 761 -5.95 4.08 -36.75
C GLU A 761 -4.92 4.60 -37.77
N ALA A 762 -4.85 5.92 -37.97
CA ALA A 762 -3.95 6.59 -38.92
C ALA A 762 -2.56 6.92 -38.33
N ASP A 763 -2.43 6.92 -37.00
CA ASP A 763 -1.18 7.25 -36.29
C ASP A 763 -0.39 6.02 -35.82
N LEU A 764 -0.98 4.82 -35.89
CA LEU A 764 -0.28 3.56 -35.63
C LEU A 764 0.64 3.12 -36.78
N PRO A 765 1.76 2.43 -36.46
CA PRO A 765 2.59 1.77 -37.48
C PRO A 765 1.81 0.68 -38.24
N PRO A 766 2.25 0.29 -39.45
CA PRO A 766 1.61 -0.79 -40.20
C PRO A 766 1.65 -2.11 -39.42
N PRO A 767 0.58 -2.93 -39.46
CA PRO A 767 0.48 -4.13 -38.64
C PRO A 767 1.47 -5.20 -39.10
N THR A 768 2.20 -5.79 -38.16
CA THR A 768 3.18 -6.86 -38.41
C THR A 768 2.52 -8.25 -38.51
N GLY A 769 1.26 -8.32 -38.95
CA GLY A 769 0.46 -9.55 -38.95
C GLY A 769 -0.74 -9.46 -39.90
N SER A 770 -1.53 -10.54 -40.00
CA SER A 770 -2.59 -10.68 -41.01
C SER A 770 -3.86 -9.84 -40.77
N HIS A 771 -3.92 -9.04 -39.70
CA HIS A 771 -5.07 -8.22 -39.33
C HIS A 771 -4.79 -6.74 -39.60
N THR A 772 -5.79 -5.99 -40.07
CA THR A 772 -5.69 -4.53 -40.19
C THR A 772 -5.62 -3.85 -38.82
N ASN A 773 -5.06 -2.63 -38.76
CA ASN A 773 -5.07 -1.84 -37.52
C ASN A 773 -6.50 -1.63 -36.98
N GLY A 774 -7.48 -1.39 -37.85
CA GLY A 774 -8.89 -1.26 -37.48
C GLY A 774 -9.54 -2.53 -36.91
N GLU A 775 -9.19 -3.74 -37.40
CA GLU A 775 -9.58 -5.00 -36.76
C GLU A 775 -9.02 -5.11 -35.33
N LEU A 776 -7.74 -4.77 -35.16
CA LEU A 776 -7.06 -4.84 -33.86
C LEU A 776 -7.60 -3.79 -32.87
N LEU A 777 -7.93 -2.58 -33.34
CA LEU A 777 -8.49 -1.50 -32.54
C LEU A 777 -9.98 -1.68 -32.21
N SER A 778 -10.77 -2.31 -33.08
CA SER A 778 -12.20 -2.53 -32.83
C SER A 778 -12.45 -3.64 -31.81
N LEU A 779 -11.62 -4.69 -31.75
CA LEU A 779 -11.79 -5.81 -30.82
C LEU A 779 -11.91 -5.40 -29.33
N PRO A 780 -11.09 -4.48 -28.77
CA PRO A 780 -11.29 -3.94 -27.43
C PRO A 780 -12.66 -3.29 -27.21
N ALA A 781 -13.13 -2.45 -28.15
CA ALA A 781 -14.43 -1.78 -28.05
C ALA A 781 -15.61 -2.77 -28.13
N ILE A 782 -15.52 -3.78 -29.00
CA ILE A 782 -16.53 -4.86 -29.12
C ILE A 782 -16.67 -5.63 -27.80
N ASN A 783 -15.55 -5.81 -27.08
CA ASN A 783 -15.52 -6.48 -25.78
C ASN A 783 -16.22 -5.68 -24.66
N THR A 784 -16.56 -4.40 -24.85
CA THR A 784 -17.29 -3.59 -23.87
C THR A 784 -18.81 -3.58 -24.05
N ILE A 785 -19.35 -4.11 -25.16
CA ILE A 785 -20.80 -4.08 -25.44
C ILE A 785 -21.59 -4.84 -24.35
N ASP A 786 -21.17 -6.06 -23.98
CA ASP A 786 -21.86 -6.87 -22.96
C ASP A 786 -21.91 -6.23 -21.56
N PRO A 787 -20.84 -5.58 -21.06
CA PRO A 787 -20.93 -4.66 -19.91
C PRO A 787 -21.83 -3.44 -20.14
N LEU A 788 -21.73 -2.77 -21.30
CA LEU A 788 -22.48 -1.54 -21.61
C LEU A 788 -24.00 -1.78 -21.72
N CYS A 789 -24.43 -2.94 -22.21
CA CYS A 789 -25.82 -3.42 -22.18
C CYS A 789 -26.44 -3.42 -20.78
N GLN A 790 -25.64 -3.46 -19.71
CA GLN A 790 -26.16 -3.41 -18.33
C GLN A 790 -26.65 -2.00 -17.97
N LEU A 791 -26.11 -0.94 -18.57
CA LEU A 791 -26.56 0.44 -18.36
C LEU A 791 -27.91 0.75 -19.03
N LEU A 792 -28.35 -0.07 -20.00
CA LEU A 792 -29.71 -0.01 -20.56
C LEU A 792 -30.82 -0.38 -19.54
N ARG A 793 -30.44 -0.79 -18.32
CA ARG A 793 -31.32 -1.06 -17.17
C ARG A 793 -31.40 0.10 -16.16
N LEU A 794 -30.83 1.26 -16.47
CA LEU A 794 -30.92 2.44 -15.61
C LEU A 794 -32.35 3.02 -15.60
N LYS A 795 -32.69 3.75 -14.53
CA LYS A 795 -33.92 4.56 -14.44
C LYS A 795 -33.82 5.93 -15.13
N ASP A 796 -32.65 6.29 -15.65
CA ASP A 796 -32.38 7.60 -16.27
C ASP A 796 -32.45 7.52 -17.81
N GLU A 797 -33.38 8.26 -18.42
CA GLU A 797 -33.61 8.25 -19.86
C GLU A 797 -32.43 8.81 -20.68
N ALA A 798 -31.72 9.82 -20.16
CA ALA A 798 -30.62 10.46 -20.86
C ALA A 798 -29.35 9.58 -20.87
N LEU A 799 -29.06 8.89 -19.77
CA LEU A 799 -27.98 7.90 -19.69
C LEU A 799 -28.29 6.65 -20.52
N VAL A 800 -29.56 6.20 -20.56
CA VAL A 800 -30.00 5.11 -21.44
C VAL A 800 -29.84 5.49 -22.92
N TYR A 801 -30.29 6.69 -23.32
CA TYR A 801 -30.11 7.19 -24.69
C TYR A 801 -28.64 7.34 -25.09
N SER A 802 -27.79 7.83 -24.20
CA SER A 802 -26.34 7.96 -24.43
C SER A 802 -25.66 6.59 -24.52
N SER A 803 -26.09 5.62 -23.71
CA SER A 803 -25.64 4.22 -23.82
C SER A 803 -26.05 3.60 -25.17
N PHE A 804 -27.28 3.84 -25.61
CA PHE A 804 -27.78 3.40 -26.92
C PHE A 804 -26.98 4.01 -28.09
N GLN A 805 -26.68 5.32 -28.07
CA GLN A 805 -25.82 5.94 -29.09
C GLN A 805 -24.45 5.27 -29.16
N ASN A 806 -23.77 5.09 -28.02
CA ASN A 806 -22.44 4.48 -27.98
C ASN A 806 -22.46 3.01 -28.46
N ILE A 807 -23.48 2.23 -28.10
CA ILE A 807 -23.67 0.86 -28.60
C ILE A 807 -23.82 0.86 -30.13
N MET A 808 -24.64 1.75 -30.69
CA MET A 808 -24.84 1.85 -32.14
C MET A 808 -23.55 2.21 -32.89
N THR A 809 -22.76 3.16 -32.36
CA THR A 809 -21.47 3.53 -32.96
C THR A 809 -20.47 2.37 -32.94
N ILE A 810 -20.40 1.58 -31.85
CA ILE A 810 -19.57 0.36 -31.80
C ILE A 810 -20.07 -0.68 -32.81
N ILE A 811 -21.39 -0.84 -32.95
CA ILE A 811 -22.01 -1.76 -33.92
C ILE A 811 -21.69 -1.36 -35.37
N ASP A 812 -21.70 -0.08 -35.71
CA ASP A 812 -21.36 0.36 -37.07
C ASP A 812 -19.86 0.23 -37.36
N LEU A 813 -18.99 0.36 -36.35
CA LEU A 813 -17.59 -0.05 -36.44
C LEU A 813 -17.47 -1.56 -36.71
N MET A 814 -18.21 -2.43 -36.00
CA MET A 814 -18.24 -3.89 -36.26
C MET A 814 -18.61 -4.23 -37.70
N LYS A 815 -19.65 -3.59 -38.24
CA LYS A 815 -20.08 -3.75 -39.64
C LYS A 815 -18.96 -3.34 -40.59
N SER A 816 -18.27 -2.22 -40.34
CA SER A 816 -17.19 -1.72 -41.19
C SER A 816 -15.99 -2.68 -41.28
N PHE A 817 -15.71 -3.44 -40.21
CA PHE A 817 -14.63 -4.45 -40.16
C PHE A 817 -15.13 -5.90 -40.29
N LYS A 818 -16.40 -6.12 -40.64
CA LYS A 818 -17.03 -7.45 -40.84
C LYS A 818 -16.91 -8.41 -39.65
N VAL A 819 -16.82 -7.89 -38.42
CA VAL A 819 -16.68 -8.73 -37.21
C VAL A 819 -18.01 -9.38 -36.85
N GLN A 820 -18.01 -10.68 -36.54
CA GLN A 820 -19.23 -11.40 -36.18
C GLN A 820 -19.81 -10.95 -34.82
N PHE A 821 -21.14 -10.86 -34.73
CA PHE A 821 -21.84 -10.53 -33.50
C PHE A 821 -21.70 -11.62 -32.43
N PRO A 822 -21.29 -11.28 -31.18
CA PRO A 822 -21.34 -12.21 -30.06
C PRO A 822 -22.79 -12.61 -29.74
N LYS A 823 -23.11 -13.91 -29.82
CA LYS A 823 -24.48 -14.45 -29.57
C LYS A 823 -25.09 -13.99 -28.23
N ARG A 824 -24.25 -13.81 -27.21
CA ARG A 824 -24.64 -13.29 -25.88
C ARG A 824 -25.23 -11.87 -25.93
N VAL A 825 -24.77 -11.02 -26.86
CA VAL A 825 -25.29 -9.65 -27.05
C VAL A 825 -26.63 -9.69 -27.80
N THR A 826 -26.75 -10.51 -28.85
CA THR A 826 -28.04 -10.70 -29.55
C THR A 826 -29.11 -11.27 -28.60
N ASP A 827 -28.75 -12.21 -27.73
CA ASP A 827 -29.64 -12.74 -26.69
C ASP A 827 -30.10 -11.67 -25.69
N GLN A 828 -29.25 -10.69 -25.37
CA GLN A 828 -29.59 -9.57 -24.49
C GLN A 828 -30.55 -8.59 -25.17
N PHE A 829 -30.31 -8.23 -26.43
CA PHE A 829 -31.23 -7.36 -27.18
C PHE A 829 -32.62 -7.98 -27.34
N VAL A 830 -32.71 -9.30 -27.61
CA VAL A 830 -34.00 -10.01 -27.64
C VAL A 830 -34.71 -9.96 -26.27
N LYS A 831 -33.97 -10.12 -25.16
CA LYS A 831 -34.55 -10.05 -23.79
C LYS A 831 -34.98 -8.64 -23.39
N LEU A 832 -34.31 -7.60 -23.90
CA LEU A 832 -34.69 -6.19 -23.71
C LEU A 832 -35.94 -5.85 -24.54
N ALA A 833 -35.99 -6.28 -25.81
CA ALA A 833 -37.12 -6.07 -26.71
C ALA A 833 -38.41 -6.75 -26.23
N LYS A 834 -38.31 -7.99 -25.73
CA LYS A 834 -39.43 -8.71 -25.10
C LYS A 834 -39.87 -8.15 -23.74
N GLN A 835 -39.19 -7.14 -23.21
CA GLN A 835 -39.34 -6.65 -21.83
C GLN A 835 -39.12 -7.74 -20.74
N GLU A 836 -38.49 -8.88 -21.09
CA GLU A 836 -38.03 -9.87 -20.09
C GLU A 836 -37.06 -9.21 -19.10
N ILE A 837 -36.34 -8.16 -19.51
CA ILE A 837 -35.55 -7.28 -18.65
C ILE A 837 -36.25 -5.91 -18.62
N SER A 838 -36.71 -5.48 -17.45
CA SER A 838 -37.31 -4.15 -17.26
C SER A 838 -36.33 -3.05 -17.67
N ASN A 839 -36.79 -2.12 -18.50
CA ASN A 839 -36.02 -1.00 -19.05
C ASN A 839 -36.98 0.12 -19.48
N ILE A 840 -36.45 1.32 -19.72
CA ILE A 840 -37.23 2.53 -20.08
C ILE A 840 -37.16 2.83 -21.60
N MET A 841 -36.46 2.01 -22.39
CA MET A 841 -36.24 2.31 -23.82
C MET A 841 -37.55 2.32 -24.63
N PRO A 842 -37.79 3.36 -25.45
CA PRO A 842 -38.82 3.34 -26.48
C PRO A 842 -38.71 2.16 -27.44
N ARG A 843 -39.84 1.69 -27.97
CA ARG A 843 -39.89 0.57 -28.95
C ARG A 843 -39.03 0.81 -30.19
N GLU A 844 -38.85 2.06 -30.59
CA GLU A 844 -37.99 2.48 -31.72
C GLU A 844 -36.49 2.22 -31.45
N GLN A 845 -36.05 2.31 -30.20
CA GLN A 845 -34.66 2.02 -29.81
C GLN A 845 -34.43 0.51 -29.70
N THR A 846 -35.40 -0.26 -29.19
CA THR A 846 -35.27 -1.73 -29.12
C THR A 846 -35.41 -2.41 -30.48
N SER A 847 -36.30 -1.93 -31.37
CA SER A 847 -36.34 -2.39 -32.77
C SER A 847 -35.05 -2.03 -33.51
N GLY A 848 -34.53 -0.81 -33.30
CA GLY A 848 -33.24 -0.37 -33.82
C GLY A 848 -32.09 -1.30 -33.42
N LEU A 849 -31.95 -1.62 -32.11
CA LEU A 849 -30.91 -2.52 -31.62
C LEU A 849 -31.01 -3.93 -32.25
N LEU A 850 -32.21 -4.47 -32.44
CA LEU A 850 -32.39 -5.76 -33.12
C LEU A 850 -32.01 -5.69 -34.59
N ALA A 851 -32.51 -4.71 -35.34
CA ALA A 851 -32.19 -4.51 -36.76
C ALA A 851 -30.69 -4.29 -36.98
N ALA A 852 -30.02 -3.59 -36.06
CA ALA A 852 -28.59 -3.32 -36.13
C ALA A 852 -27.70 -4.59 -36.02
N THR A 853 -28.24 -5.71 -35.53
CA THR A 853 -27.52 -7.01 -35.52
C THR A 853 -27.41 -7.67 -36.90
N GLY A 854 -28.34 -7.37 -37.82
CA GLY A 854 -28.47 -8.07 -39.11
C GLY A 854 -28.84 -9.56 -39.02
N VAL A 855 -29.24 -10.05 -37.83
CA VAL A 855 -29.61 -11.47 -37.62
C VAL A 855 -31.10 -11.72 -37.84
N PHE A 856 -31.95 -10.71 -37.61
CA PHE A 856 -33.41 -10.78 -37.70
C PHE A 856 -33.93 -9.95 -38.87
N SER A 857 -34.93 -10.47 -39.58
CA SER A 857 -35.73 -9.70 -40.54
C SER A 857 -36.69 -8.73 -39.82
N ASN A 858 -37.19 -7.72 -40.54
CA ASN A 858 -38.15 -6.77 -39.99
C ASN A 858 -39.42 -7.48 -39.45
N ASP A 859 -39.91 -8.48 -40.17
CA ASP A 859 -41.09 -9.25 -39.81
C ASP A 859 -40.88 -10.05 -38.50
N GLU A 860 -39.70 -10.62 -38.30
CA GLU A 860 -39.32 -11.29 -37.05
C GLU A 860 -39.14 -10.30 -35.88
N ILE A 861 -38.65 -9.09 -36.15
CA ILE A 861 -38.53 -8.02 -35.13
C ILE A 861 -39.90 -7.60 -34.64
N ASP A 862 -40.86 -7.39 -35.55
CA ASP A 862 -42.25 -7.08 -35.20
C ASP A 862 -42.95 -8.29 -34.54
N GLU A 863 -42.63 -9.53 -34.90
CA GLU A 863 -43.12 -10.73 -34.21
C GLU A 863 -42.57 -10.82 -32.77
N ILE A 864 -41.32 -10.43 -32.53
CA ILE A 864 -40.70 -10.38 -31.19
C ILE A 864 -41.33 -9.27 -30.33
N LEU A 865 -41.63 -8.10 -30.92
CA LEU A 865 -42.19 -6.93 -30.22
C LEU A 865 -43.71 -7.05 -29.98
N SER A 866 -44.45 -7.74 -30.86
CA SER A 866 -45.91 -7.93 -30.71
C SER A 866 -46.28 -8.96 -29.63
N LYS A 867 -45.42 -9.93 -29.33
CA LYS A 867 -45.60 -10.93 -28.26
C LYS A 867 -45.53 -10.35 -26.82
N VAL A 868 -45.39 -9.02 -26.66
CA VAL A 868 -45.21 -8.33 -25.37
C VAL A 868 -46.54 -7.92 -24.71
N GLY A 869 -47.70 -8.37 -25.22
CA GLY A 869 -48.95 -8.21 -24.47
C GLY A 869 -50.20 -8.86 -25.06
N PHE A 870 -50.69 -9.89 -24.38
CA PHE A 870 -52.11 -10.16 -24.15
C PHE A 870 -52.27 -11.30 -23.14
N ASP A 871 -53.04 -11.10 -22.06
CA ASP A 871 -53.45 -12.21 -21.19
C ASP A 871 -54.88 -12.04 -20.66
N GLN A 872 -55.84 -12.38 -21.55
CA GLN A 872 -57.25 -12.72 -21.27
C GLN A 872 -58.17 -11.55 -20.80
N SER A 873 -59.51 -11.60 -20.96
CA SER A 873 -60.45 -12.72 -21.12
C SER A 873 -61.75 -12.27 -21.90
N PRO A 874 -62.87 -13.01 -22.00
CA PRO A 874 -63.11 -14.04 -23.02
C PRO A 874 -64.46 -13.91 -23.80
N SER A 875 -64.61 -14.62 -24.95
CA SER A 875 -65.88 -15.11 -25.54
C SER A 875 -65.65 -15.73 -26.94
N ALA A 876 -66.33 -16.76 -27.46
CA ALA A 876 -66.98 -17.93 -26.85
C ALA A 876 -67.29 -19.01 -27.93
N THR A 877 -67.22 -20.30 -27.54
CA THR A 877 -67.85 -21.50 -28.16
C THR A 877 -67.39 -22.02 -29.57
N PRO A 878 -67.56 -23.34 -29.86
CA PRO A 878 -66.94 -24.07 -30.99
C PRO A 878 -68.03 -24.88 -31.78
N PRO A 879 -67.84 -26.12 -32.30
CA PRO A 879 -66.69 -26.88 -32.88
C PRO A 879 -67.04 -27.29 -34.35
N PRO A 880 -66.58 -28.41 -34.99
CA PRO A 880 -65.46 -29.35 -34.77
C PRO A 880 -64.55 -29.40 -36.05
N SER A 881 -63.92 -30.46 -36.60
CA SER A 881 -63.63 -31.88 -36.25
C SER A 881 -62.45 -32.40 -37.09
N ASN A 882 -61.50 -33.13 -36.48
CA ASN A 882 -60.49 -34.02 -37.12
C ASN A 882 -59.46 -33.32 -38.08
N GLY A 883 -58.25 -33.84 -38.33
CA GLY A 883 -57.55 -35.01 -37.79
C GLY A 883 -56.13 -35.17 -38.38
N SER A 884 -55.44 -36.23 -37.95
CA SER A 884 -54.17 -36.82 -38.44
C SER A 884 -53.91 -36.80 -39.97
N ASP A 885 -52.69 -36.87 -40.52
CA ASP A 885 -51.35 -37.14 -39.95
C ASP A 885 -50.19 -36.62 -40.86
N LYS A 886 -48.95 -37.07 -40.58
CA LYS A 886 -47.73 -37.07 -41.41
C LYS A 886 -47.97 -37.73 -42.81
N THR A 887 -47.12 -37.66 -43.85
CA THR A 887 -45.64 -37.60 -43.89
C THR A 887 -45.10 -37.13 -45.27
N THR A 888 -43.82 -36.73 -45.32
CA THR A 888 -42.91 -36.65 -46.50
C THR A 888 -42.51 -38.06 -47.04
N PRO A 889 -41.58 -38.29 -48.01
CA PRO A 889 -40.67 -37.40 -48.80
C PRO A 889 -40.48 -37.77 -50.32
N GLN A 890 -39.45 -37.16 -50.97
CA GLN A 890 -38.59 -37.73 -52.07
C GLN A 890 -39.19 -37.91 -53.50
N ASP A 891 -38.46 -37.91 -54.64
CA ASP A 891 -37.04 -37.70 -55.05
C ASP A 891 -37.01 -37.41 -56.61
N SER A 892 -35.96 -37.18 -57.43
CA SER A 892 -34.49 -37.05 -57.29
C SER A 892 -33.81 -36.40 -58.53
N ARG A 893 -32.61 -35.79 -58.36
CA ARG A 893 -31.45 -35.73 -59.33
C ARG A 893 -31.61 -34.91 -60.65
N THR A 894 -30.57 -34.54 -61.42
CA THR A 894 -29.13 -34.97 -61.47
C THR A 894 -28.14 -33.89 -61.98
N SER A 895 -26.90 -33.91 -61.47
CA SER A 895 -25.56 -33.60 -62.10
C SER A 895 -25.20 -32.27 -62.80
N THR A 896 -23.96 -31.83 -62.50
CA THR A 896 -23.07 -30.83 -63.17
C THR A 896 -22.03 -31.53 -64.09
N PRO A 897 -20.98 -30.89 -64.70
CA PRO A 897 -20.60 -29.48 -64.95
C PRO A 897 -20.52 -29.24 -66.51
N PRO A 898 -19.59 -28.49 -67.19
CA PRO A 898 -18.57 -27.49 -66.81
C PRO A 898 -18.48 -26.19 -67.71
N THR A 899 -17.37 -25.46 -67.53
CA THR A 899 -16.84 -24.20 -68.10
C THR A 899 -16.49 -24.16 -69.61
N ALA A 900 -16.79 -23.05 -70.33
CA ALA A 900 -15.80 -22.22 -71.09
C ALA A 900 -16.39 -21.10 -72.01
N THR A 901 -15.63 -19.98 -72.11
CA THR A 901 -15.49 -19.01 -73.25
C THR A 901 -16.67 -18.25 -73.92
N ALA A 902 -16.62 -16.92 -73.75
CA ALA A 902 -16.55 -15.87 -74.79
C ALA A 902 -17.78 -15.39 -75.65
N ALA A 903 -17.89 -14.05 -75.68
CA ALA A 903 -18.32 -13.15 -76.78
C ALA A 903 -19.81 -12.94 -77.16
N ALA A 904 -20.07 -11.67 -77.52
CA ALA A 904 -21.29 -10.98 -77.99
C ALA A 904 -22.25 -11.76 -78.93
N SER A 905 -23.57 -11.46 -78.99
CA SER A 905 -24.11 -10.13 -79.37
C SER A 905 -25.60 -9.89 -79.00
N ARG A 906 -26.06 -8.64 -79.18
CA ARG A 906 -27.41 -8.09 -78.89
C ARG A 906 -28.34 -8.15 -80.14
N PRO A 907 -29.68 -7.98 -80.03
CA PRO A 907 -30.29 -6.63 -80.01
C PRO A 907 -31.60 -6.49 -79.18
N SER A 908 -31.75 -5.46 -78.32
CA SER A 908 -32.61 -4.26 -78.54
C SER A 908 -33.98 -4.33 -77.82
N PRO A 909 -34.71 -3.22 -77.57
CA PRO A 909 -34.43 -1.82 -77.97
C PRO A 909 -33.99 -0.86 -76.82
N ALA A 910 -33.77 0.40 -77.21
CA ALA A 910 -33.44 1.61 -76.41
C ALA A 910 -34.20 2.81 -77.07
N PRO A 911 -34.01 4.13 -76.76
CA PRO A 911 -33.22 4.87 -75.74
C PRO A 911 -34.16 5.52 -74.67
N GLY A 912 -33.79 6.33 -73.66
CA GLY A 912 -32.83 7.46 -73.55
C GLY A 912 -33.53 8.81 -73.87
N SER A 913 -33.25 9.96 -73.25
CA SER A 913 -32.20 10.31 -72.26
C SER A 913 -32.28 11.80 -71.78
N TYR A 914 -31.58 12.13 -70.68
CA TYR A 914 -31.06 13.47 -70.26
C TYR A 914 -31.99 14.60 -69.71
N ALA A 915 -31.79 14.88 -68.42
CA ALA A 915 -31.51 16.18 -67.75
C ALA A 915 -32.16 17.53 -68.19
N ALA A 916 -32.95 18.08 -67.25
CA ALA A 916 -32.87 19.42 -66.64
C ALA A 916 -33.03 20.74 -67.47
N ALA A 917 -34.13 21.47 -67.17
CA ALA A 917 -34.23 22.94 -67.29
C ALA A 917 -35.25 23.53 -66.29
N ALA A 918 -35.14 24.83 -66.02
CA ALA A 918 -35.66 25.64 -64.90
C ALA A 918 -37.20 25.84 -64.71
N ALA A 919 -37.54 26.51 -63.58
CA ALA A 919 -38.63 27.49 -63.37
C ALA A 919 -39.93 27.13 -62.57
N ALA A 920 -39.94 27.55 -61.30
CA ALA A 920 -40.96 28.37 -60.59
C ALA A 920 -42.43 27.92 -60.31
N ALA A 921 -42.81 28.10 -59.01
CA ALA A 921 -44.05 28.69 -58.45
C ALA A 921 -45.20 27.83 -57.83
N ASN A 922 -45.40 28.03 -56.51
CA ASN A 922 -46.68 28.03 -55.73
C ASN A 922 -47.55 26.74 -55.64
N LYS A 923 -47.90 26.20 -54.45
CA LYS A 923 -48.61 26.82 -53.29
C LYS A 923 -48.41 26.09 -51.92
N LYS A 924 -48.88 26.73 -50.83
CA LYS A 924 -49.00 26.26 -49.40
C LYS A 924 -50.32 25.47 -49.16
N PRO A 925 -50.69 24.93 -47.94
CA PRO A 925 -50.11 25.01 -46.56
C PRO A 925 -49.94 23.63 -45.84
N GLY A 926 -49.54 23.49 -44.56
CA GLY A 926 -48.96 24.44 -43.58
C GLY A 926 -48.76 23.90 -42.12
N GLN A 927 -47.71 24.41 -41.46
CA GLN A 927 -47.47 24.63 -40.01
C GLN A 927 -47.88 23.64 -38.89
N GLN A 928 -46.89 23.29 -38.06
CA GLN A 928 -46.78 23.84 -36.68
C GLN A 928 -45.27 24.09 -36.34
N ARG A 929 -44.93 24.92 -35.33
CA ARG A 929 -43.54 25.34 -35.01
C ARG A 929 -43.30 25.56 -33.51
N SER A 930 -42.03 25.49 -33.09
CA SER A 930 -41.53 25.82 -31.75
C SER A 930 -41.24 27.33 -31.56
N ILE A 931 -40.87 27.75 -30.35
CA ILE A 931 -41.04 29.15 -29.87
C ILE A 931 -39.81 30.06 -29.95
N ASN A 932 -38.59 29.53 -30.19
CA ASN A 932 -37.34 30.29 -30.03
C ASN A 932 -36.93 31.15 -31.26
N GLU A 933 -37.82 31.41 -32.21
CA GLU A 933 -37.53 32.09 -33.50
C GLU A 933 -38.39 33.35 -33.69
N PHE A 934 -38.30 34.33 -32.77
CA PHE A 934 -39.20 35.50 -32.80
C PHE A 934 -38.56 36.88 -32.51
N MET A 935 -37.23 37.00 -32.40
CA MET A 935 -36.58 38.30 -32.16
C MET A 935 -35.23 38.45 -32.88
N ARG A 936 -35.27 38.77 -34.18
CA ARG A 936 -34.18 39.38 -34.97
C ARG A 936 -34.72 39.82 -36.35
N THR A 937 -34.62 41.10 -36.68
CA THR A 937 -35.04 41.66 -37.98
C THR A 937 -33.96 42.54 -38.62
N SER A 938 -33.76 42.35 -39.92
CA SER A 938 -33.15 43.28 -40.89
C SER A 938 -31.80 43.96 -40.56
N SER A 939 -30.71 43.24 -40.86
CA SER A 939 -29.63 43.64 -41.79
C SER A 939 -29.21 45.13 -41.98
N GLY A 940 -27.92 45.39 -41.79
CA GLY A 940 -27.14 46.46 -42.43
C GLY A 940 -25.74 45.94 -42.84
N PRO A 941 -25.01 46.60 -43.77
CA PRO A 941 -23.73 46.11 -44.30
C PRO A 941 -22.54 46.27 -43.32
N ALA A 942 -21.47 45.51 -43.55
CA ALA A 942 -20.39 45.27 -42.57
C ALA A 942 -19.25 46.32 -42.57
N PRO A 943 -18.69 46.67 -41.39
CA PRO A 943 -17.43 47.40 -41.24
C PRO A 943 -16.18 46.49 -41.06
N PRO A 944 -14.96 47.01 -41.23
CA PRO A 944 -13.68 46.26 -41.08
C PRO A 944 -13.29 45.96 -39.61
N PRO A 945 -12.31 45.04 -39.37
CA PRO A 945 -12.04 44.49 -38.03
C PRO A 945 -11.18 45.39 -37.12
N PRO A 946 -11.45 45.43 -35.80
CA PRO A 946 -10.60 46.07 -34.79
C PRO A 946 -9.54 45.11 -34.18
N PRO A 947 -8.43 45.63 -33.62
CA PRO A 947 -7.34 44.85 -33.00
C PRO A 947 -7.68 44.28 -31.60
N PRO A 948 -6.89 43.32 -31.08
CA PRO A 948 -7.18 42.60 -29.83
C PRO A 948 -7.03 43.43 -28.55
N LYS A 949 -7.70 43.01 -27.48
CA LYS A 949 -7.57 43.55 -26.12
C LYS A 949 -6.84 42.58 -25.18
N ALA A 950 -6.19 43.14 -24.16
CA ALA A 950 -5.51 42.42 -23.09
C ALA A 950 -6.49 41.73 -22.11
N PRO A 951 -6.07 40.72 -21.32
CA PRO A 951 -6.96 39.91 -20.49
C PRO A 951 -7.51 40.65 -19.26
N GLU A 952 -8.78 40.41 -18.94
CA GLU A 952 -9.41 40.87 -17.70
C GLU A 952 -9.22 39.88 -16.55
N ALA A 953 -8.96 40.39 -15.34
CA ALA A 953 -8.85 39.58 -14.14
C ALA A 953 -10.21 39.00 -13.70
N GLN A 954 -10.23 37.72 -13.33
CA GLN A 954 -11.45 37.04 -12.90
C GLN A 954 -12.00 37.65 -11.60
N ARG A 955 -13.28 38.05 -11.62
CA ARG A 955 -13.97 38.62 -10.46
C ARG A 955 -14.54 37.52 -9.57
N THR A 956 -14.16 37.51 -8.29
CA THR A 956 -14.72 36.63 -7.26
C THR A 956 -16.20 36.92 -7.01
N THR A 957 -16.97 35.93 -6.54
CA THR A 957 -18.40 36.13 -6.28
C THR A 957 -18.62 37.05 -5.07
N ALA A 958 -19.69 37.85 -5.11
CA ALA A 958 -20.00 38.79 -4.03
C ALA A 958 -20.35 38.09 -2.69
N MET A 959 -20.78 36.82 -2.72
CA MET A 959 -21.07 36.05 -1.50
C MET A 959 -19.78 35.59 -0.81
N ASP A 960 -18.73 35.29 -1.57
CA ASP A 960 -17.42 34.92 -0.99
C ASP A 960 -16.69 36.16 -0.48
N ALA A 961 -16.82 37.30 -1.16
CA ALA A 961 -16.36 38.59 -0.66
C ALA A 961 -17.03 38.94 0.69
N VAL A 962 -18.37 38.88 0.78
CA VAL A 962 -19.09 39.15 2.04
C VAL A 962 -18.75 38.11 3.13
N ARG A 963 -18.58 36.83 2.78
CA ARG A 963 -18.20 35.78 3.74
C ARG A 963 -16.78 35.98 4.27
N ALA A 964 -15.84 36.37 3.42
CA ALA A 964 -14.48 36.75 3.82
C ALA A 964 -14.45 38.04 4.66
N GLU A 965 -15.28 39.03 4.31
CA GLU A 965 -15.40 40.28 5.07
C GLU A 965 -16.00 40.05 6.48
N LEU A 966 -16.98 39.15 6.61
CA LEU A 966 -17.52 38.72 7.91
C LEU A 966 -16.49 37.94 8.76
N MET A 967 -15.53 37.26 8.12
CA MET A 967 -14.39 36.62 8.80
C MET A 967 -13.30 37.63 9.17
N SER A 968 -13.07 38.66 8.34
CA SER A 968 -12.10 39.72 8.64
C SER A 968 -12.59 40.64 9.76
N GLN A 969 -13.87 41.00 9.82
CA GLN A 969 -14.44 41.78 10.91
C GLN A 969 -14.39 41.03 12.26
N LYS A 970 -14.55 39.69 12.25
CA LYS A 970 -14.39 38.85 13.44
C LYS A 970 -12.95 38.72 13.93
N SER A 971 -11.95 38.81 13.06
CA SER A 971 -10.54 38.79 13.45
C SER A 971 -10.00 40.18 13.83
N ALA A 972 -10.44 41.24 13.14
CA ALA A 972 -10.06 42.62 13.43
C ALA A 972 -10.53 43.11 14.81
N SER A 973 -11.66 42.60 15.32
CA SER A 973 -12.22 42.97 16.62
C SER A 973 -11.45 42.41 17.83
N GLY A 974 -10.41 41.60 17.62
CA GLY A 974 -9.71 40.87 18.69
C GLY A 974 -8.50 41.58 19.35
N MET A 975 -8.01 42.71 18.82
CA MET A 975 -6.64 43.19 19.15
C MET A 975 -6.47 44.70 19.44
N VAL A 976 -7.50 45.45 19.84
CA VAL A 976 -7.32 46.86 20.31
C VAL A 976 -8.14 47.19 21.57
N ALA A 977 -7.84 46.57 22.71
CA ALA A 977 -8.39 46.96 24.02
C ALA A 977 -7.59 46.44 25.23
N SER A 978 -6.41 47.00 25.51
CA SER A 978 -5.71 46.75 26.80
C SER A 978 -4.80 47.91 27.23
N SER A 979 -5.39 48.98 27.76
CA SER A 979 -4.75 49.89 28.74
C SER A 979 -5.74 50.96 29.24
N ASN A 980 -6.49 50.66 30.32
CA ASN A 980 -6.71 51.52 31.50
C ASN A 980 -7.95 51.12 32.33
N ARG A 981 -7.77 51.10 33.67
CA ARG A 981 -8.73 51.46 34.75
C ARG A 981 -10.21 51.08 34.58
N SER A 982 -10.73 50.01 35.20
CA SER A 982 -10.97 49.76 36.65
C SER A 982 -12.40 50.10 37.11
N SER A 983 -12.84 49.44 38.19
CA SER A 983 -14.08 49.65 38.98
C SER A 983 -15.43 49.47 38.26
N GLN A 984 -15.94 48.23 38.22
CA GLN A 984 -17.28 47.83 38.72
C GLN A 984 -17.40 46.29 38.76
N PRO A 985 -18.34 45.69 39.55
CA PRO A 985 -18.38 44.25 39.79
C PRO A 985 -18.96 43.45 38.61
N PRO A 986 -18.55 42.17 38.43
CA PRO A 986 -19.02 41.34 37.33
C PRO A 986 -20.49 40.92 37.51
N LYS A 987 -21.28 40.99 36.42
CA LYS A 987 -22.52 40.23 36.31
C LYS A 987 -22.18 38.77 36.00
N GLU A 988 -22.70 37.85 36.79
CA GLU A 988 -22.56 36.41 36.52
C GLU A 988 -23.31 36.03 35.23
N ILE A 989 -22.59 35.49 34.26
CA ILE A 989 -23.18 34.81 33.12
C ILE A 989 -23.30 33.33 33.50
N HIS A 990 -24.51 32.88 33.78
CA HIS A 990 -24.75 31.48 34.15
C HIS A 990 -24.48 30.54 32.95
N PRO A 991 -23.82 29.38 33.16
CA PRO A 991 -23.65 28.39 32.10
C PRO A 991 -25.00 27.78 31.68
N PRO A 992 -25.11 27.27 30.44
CA PRO A 992 -26.35 26.67 29.93
C PRO A 992 -26.74 25.44 30.76
N ARG A 993 -28.04 25.34 31.10
CA ARG A 993 -28.58 24.20 31.85
C ARG A 993 -28.82 23.01 30.90
N PRO A 994 -28.51 21.76 31.31
CA PRO A 994 -28.94 20.56 30.58
C PRO A 994 -30.47 20.41 30.63
N ALA A 995 -31.03 19.71 29.65
CA ALA A 995 -32.47 19.58 29.48
C ALA A 995 -33.09 18.44 30.32
N GLY A 996 -34.36 18.63 30.70
CA GLY A 996 -35.31 17.51 30.79
C GLY A 996 -35.36 16.71 32.10
N PHE A 997 -36.07 17.26 33.08
CA PHE A 997 -36.70 16.54 34.20
C PHE A 997 -37.13 15.08 33.90
N ASN A 998 -36.76 14.15 34.77
CA ASN A 998 -37.58 12.98 35.11
C ASN A 998 -37.29 12.50 36.55
N SER A 999 -38.14 12.88 37.50
CA SER A 999 -37.89 12.69 38.94
C SER A 999 -38.84 11.67 39.58
N ALA A 1000 -38.55 10.37 39.47
CA ALA A 1000 -39.09 9.34 40.37
C ALA A 1000 -38.29 8.03 40.35
N ARG A 1001 -38.21 7.37 41.52
CA ARG A 1001 -37.79 5.97 41.75
C ARG A 1001 -36.27 5.65 41.81
N ALA A 1002 -35.52 6.39 42.62
CA ALA A 1002 -34.22 5.94 43.15
C ALA A 1002 -34.16 6.09 44.69
N LYS A 1003 -34.91 5.27 45.43
CA LYS A 1003 -34.85 5.25 46.91
C LYS A 1003 -35.28 3.91 47.54
N ARG A 1004 -34.43 2.89 47.45
CA ARG A 1004 -34.33 1.81 48.46
C ARG A 1004 -33.00 1.07 48.33
N LEU A 1005 -32.52 0.55 49.47
CA LEU A 1005 -31.37 -0.34 49.64
C LEU A 1005 -29.98 0.28 49.36
N GLN A 1006 -29.43 0.92 50.40
CA GLN A 1006 -28.00 0.84 50.72
C GLN A 1006 -27.86 -0.03 51.99
N ALA A 1007 -27.02 -1.06 51.92
CA ALA A 1007 -26.42 -1.87 52.99
C ALA A 1007 -25.68 -3.03 52.27
N ASN A 1008 -24.46 -3.45 52.61
CA ASN A 1008 -23.55 -3.03 53.69
C ASN A 1008 -22.08 -3.04 53.21
N GLU A 1009 -21.19 -2.37 53.96
CA GLU A 1009 -19.81 -2.76 54.38
C GLU A 1009 -18.89 -3.63 53.48
N GLU A 1010 -17.55 -3.47 53.51
CA GLU A 1010 -16.68 -2.34 53.89
C GLU A 1010 -15.21 -2.66 53.51
N THR A 1011 -14.31 -1.65 53.57
CA THR A 1011 -12.86 -1.73 53.26
C THR A 1011 -12.56 -1.98 51.76
N VAL A 1012 -11.34 -1.86 51.22
CA VAL A 1012 -10.02 -1.49 51.77
C VAL A 1012 -9.55 -0.14 51.18
N SER A 1013 -8.39 0.36 51.59
CA SER A 1013 -7.90 1.72 51.34
C SER A 1013 -6.88 1.89 50.19
N ARG A 1014 -7.12 2.91 49.35
CA ARG A 1014 -6.22 4.05 48.99
C ARG A 1014 -4.87 3.73 48.26
N THR A 1015 -4.18 4.65 47.54
CA THR A 1015 -4.20 6.13 47.61
C THR A 1015 -3.75 6.82 46.29
N MET A 1016 -4.58 7.73 45.74
CA MET A 1016 -4.20 8.96 44.97
C MET A 1016 -3.43 8.85 43.61
N ASN A 1017 -3.46 9.85 42.70
CA ASN A 1017 -4.10 11.19 42.70
C ASN A 1017 -4.45 11.72 41.28
N GLN A 1018 -5.54 12.51 41.19
CA GLN A 1018 -5.77 13.69 40.31
C GLN A 1018 -5.69 13.54 38.75
N LYS A 1019 -6.76 13.86 37.99
CA LYS A 1019 -7.23 15.19 37.48
C LYS A 1019 -6.32 15.80 36.37
N ALA A 1020 -6.82 16.39 35.28
CA ALA A 1020 -8.22 16.66 34.87
C ALA A 1020 -8.39 16.92 33.35
N VAL A 1021 -9.60 16.63 32.84
CA VAL A 1021 -10.37 17.33 31.79
C VAL A 1021 -9.63 17.89 30.55
N ALA A 1022 -9.94 17.29 29.39
CA ALA A 1022 -10.36 18.02 28.19
C ALA A 1022 -11.36 17.16 27.41
N ALA A 1023 -12.44 17.76 26.89
CA ALA A 1023 -13.44 17.08 26.07
C ALA A 1023 -13.69 17.88 24.80
N THR A 1024 -13.84 17.19 23.66
CA THR A 1024 -14.35 17.74 22.41
C THR A 1024 -15.21 16.67 21.76
N GLU A 1025 -16.43 17.06 21.35
CA GLU A 1025 -17.44 16.14 20.84
C GLU A 1025 -17.35 16.04 19.31
N ILE A 1026 -17.52 14.83 18.76
CA ILE A 1026 -17.77 14.63 17.32
C ILE A 1026 -19.20 14.13 17.19
N SER A 1027 -20.12 15.04 16.84
CA SER A 1027 -21.50 14.68 16.51
C SER A 1027 -21.55 13.88 15.20
N SER A 1028 -22.30 12.78 15.19
CA SER A 1028 -22.57 11.98 14.00
C SER A 1028 -24.09 11.91 13.79
N GLU A 1029 -24.59 12.59 12.77
CA GLU A 1029 -26.01 12.61 12.43
C GLU A 1029 -26.38 11.38 11.58
N SER A 1030 -27.57 10.82 11.81
CA SER A 1030 -28.08 9.64 11.10
C SER A 1030 -29.43 9.92 10.42
N ASP A 1031 -29.37 10.08 9.09
CA ASP A 1031 -30.53 9.87 8.23
C ASP A 1031 -30.89 8.38 8.20
N ASP A 1032 -32.18 8.05 8.34
CA ASP A 1032 -32.71 6.88 7.63
C ASP A 1032 -33.16 7.38 6.26
N SER A 1033 -32.63 6.77 5.20
CA SER A 1033 -33.32 6.70 3.91
C SER A 1033 -34.18 5.43 3.86
N ASP A 1034 -35.45 5.58 3.48
CA ASP A 1034 -36.31 4.47 3.08
C ASP A 1034 -35.84 3.93 1.71
N ASP A 1035 -34.73 3.16 1.73
CA ASP A 1035 -34.05 2.59 0.54
C ASP A 1035 -34.88 1.49 -0.19
N GLU A 1036 -35.99 1.84 -0.83
CA GLU A 1036 -36.62 1.01 -1.88
C GLU A 1036 -36.53 1.65 -3.29
N ASP A 1037 -35.64 2.66 -3.47
CA ASP A 1037 -35.36 3.27 -4.78
C ASP A 1037 -33.95 2.94 -5.30
N GLY A 1038 -33.82 1.76 -5.91
CA GLY A 1038 -32.60 1.35 -6.63
C GLY A 1038 -32.42 2.09 -7.96
N LEU A 1039 -31.18 2.43 -8.33
CA LEU A 1039 -30.85 3.15 -9.58
C LEU A 1039 -31.00 2.28 -10.85
N PHE A 1040 -30.98 0.96 -10.69
CA PHE A 1040 -31.22 -0.03 -11.74
C PHE A 1040 -32.60 -0.69 -11.57
N THR A 1041 -33.18 -1.17 -12.66
CA THR A 1041 -34.46 -1.90 -12.69
C THR A 1041 -34.33 -3.33 -12.14
N ASP A 1042 -34.59 -3.51 -10.84
CA ASP A 1042 -34.38 -4.80 -10.17
C ASP A 1042 -35.51 -5.82 -10.33
N LYS A 1043 -35.14 -7.09 -10.52
CA LYS A 1043 -36.08 -8.22 -10.56
C LYS A 1043 -36.32 -8.82 -9.17
N LYS A 1044 -37.18 -8.18 -8.36
CA LYS A 1044 -37.92 -8.93 -7.33
C LYS A 1044 -39.09 -9.64 -8.02
N ALA A 1045 -38.98 -10.94 -8.28
CA ALA A 1045 -40.13 -11.74 -8.72
C ALA A 1045 -41.20 -11.72 -7.61
N PRO A 1046 -42.45 -11.29 -7.87
CA PRO A 1046 -43.44 -11.12 -6.82
C PRO A 1046 -43.93 -12.49 -6.33
N THR A 1047 -43.43 -12.93 -5.18
CA THR A 1047 -44.01 -14.07 -4.45
C THR A 1047 -45.41 -13.70 -4.01
N ALA A 1048 -46.41 -14.16 -4.76
CA ALA A 1048 -47.78 -13.65 -4.67
C ALA A 1048 -48.39 -13.84 -3.28
N LYS A 1049 -48.86 -12.74 -2.70
CA LYS A 1049 -49.96 -12.70 -1.72
C LYS A 1049 -50.97 -11.67 -2.22
N PRO A 1050 -52.25 -12.04 -2.46
CA PRO A 1050 -53.23 -11.12 -3.02
C PRO A 1050 -53.59 -10.02 -2.01
N GLY A 1051 -53.54 -8.76 -2.45
CA GLY A 1051 -53.58 -7.58 -1.58
C GLY A 1051 -54.34 -6.39 -2.17
N THR A 1052 -55.48 -6.65 -2.81
CA THR A 1052 -56.60 -5.73 -3.13
C THR A 1052 -56.28 -4.23 -3.29
N ILE A 1053 -56.24 -3.76 -4.54
CA ILE A 1053 -56.30 -2.32 -4.87
C ILE A 1053 -57.57 -1.69 -4.27
N ARG A 1054 -57.43 -0.58 -3.52
CA ARG A 1054 -58.53 0.39 -3.31
C ARG A 1054 -58.04 1.83 -3.29
N ASN A 1055 -58.73 2.67 -4.08
CA ASN A 1055 -58.54 4.11 -4.11
C ASN A 1055 -59.19 4.81 -2.91
N ILE A 1056 -58.82 6.07 -2.74
CA ILE A 1056 -59.26 7.03 -1.72
C ILE A 1056 -60.80 7.20 -1.72
N ASN A 1057 -61.43 7.15 -0.53
CA ASN A 1057 -62.56 8.02 -0.16
C ASN A 1057 -62.85 7.98 1.37
N LYS A 1058 -63.43 9.07 1.89
CA LYS A 1058 -63.83 9.31 3.30
C LYS A 1058 -65.39 9.31 3.42
N PRO A 1059 -66.02 9.52 4.60
CA PRO A 1059 -65.81 8.90 5.94
C PRO A 1059 -67.15 8.45 6.60
N THR A 1060 -67.12 7.57 7.62
CA THR A 1060 -68.29 7.33 8.54
C THR A 1060 -67.82 6.85 9.93
N VAL A 1061 -68.70 6.84 10.95
CA VAL A 1061 -68.35 6.96 12.39
C VAL A 1061 -68.95 5.85 13.27
N THR A 1062 -68.08 5.03 13.91
CA THR A 1062 -68.32 4.18 15.13
C THR A 1062 -69.38 3.05 15.06
N PRO A 1063 -69.53 2.13 16.05
CA PRO A 1063 -68.76 1.92 17.30
C PRO A 1063 -68.20 0.48 17.58
N ILE A 1064 -67.20 0.43 18.48
CA ILE A 1064 -66.91 -0.56 19.56
C ILE A 1064 -67.22 -2.07 19.32
N GLY A 1065 -66.18 -2.92 19.40
CA GLY A 1065 -66.27 -4.39 19.51
C GLY A 1065 -64.98 -5.03 20.04
N MET A 1066 -65.01 -5.54 21.28
CA MET A 1066 -63.89 -5.92 22.18
C MET A 1066 -62.74 -6.83 21.70
N ASP A 1067 -61.63 -6.73 22.45
CA ASP A 1067 -60.67 -7.79 22.80
C ASP A 1067 -59.76 -8.45 21.74
N ARG A 1068 -58.79 -7.66 21.23
CA ARG A 1068 -57.37 -8.11 21.17
C ARG A 1068 -56.44 -6.99 21.64
N ARG A 1069 -55.60 -7.28 22.66
CA ARG A 1069 -54.59 -6.33 23.16
C ARG A 1069 -53.52 -6.09 22.09
N PRO A 1070 -53.28 -4.86 21.60
CA PRO A 1070 -52.11 -4.58 20.79
C PRO A 1070 -50.87 -4.75 21.66
N ARG A 1071 -49.92 -5.57 21.20
CA ARG A 1071 -48.63 -5.78 21.88
C ARG A 1071 -47.82 -4.50 21.71
N VAL A 1072 -47.78 -3.65 22.74
CA VAL A 1072 -46.98 -2.41 22.73
C VAL A 1072 -45.51 -2.79 22.55
N THR A 1073 -45.01 -2.62 21.33
CA THR A 1073 -43.57 -2.55 21.07
C THR A 1073 -43.08 -1.26 21.72
N THR A 1074 -42.43 -1.40 22.86
CA THR A 1074 -41.71 -0.29 23.49
C THR A 1074 -40.54 0.07 22.58
N LEU A 1075 -40.77 1.01 21.66
CA LEU A 1075 -39.72 1.70 20.92
C LEU A 1075 -38.65 2.11 21.93
N SER A 1076 -37.39 1.78 21.65
CA SER A 1076 -36.28 2.11 22.52
C SER A 1076 -36.20 3.63 22.69
N GLU A 1077 -35.63 4.06 23.82
CA GLU A 1077 -35.45 5.49 24.11
C GLU A 1077 -34.73 6.20 22.97
N LYS A 1078 -33.73 5.53 22.38
CA LYS A 1078 -32.95 6.00 21.22
C LYS A 1078 -33.79 6.12 19.93
N GLU A 1079 -34.57 5.09 19.55
CA GLU A 1079 -35.47 5.18 18.37
C GLU A 1079 -36.52 6.30 18.55
N ARG A 1080 -36.99 6.51 19.77
CA ARG A 1080 -37.91 7.61 20.12
C ARG A 1080 -37.22 8.96 19.99
N GLU A 1081 -35.98 9.11 20.48
CA GLU A 1081 -35.19 10.33 20.37
C GLU A 1081 -34.81 10.67 18.93
N GLU A 1082 -34.47 9.68 18.12
CA GLU A 1082 -34.13 9.82 16.71
C GLU A 1082 -35.36 10.15 15.86
N ARG A 1083 -36.50 9.50 16.08
CA ARG A 1083 -37.78 9.88 15.47
C ARG A 1083 -38.18 11.32 15.86
N ASN A 1084 -37.96 11.70 17.11
CA ASN A 1084 -38.15 13.08 17.57
C ASN A 1084 -37.11 14.05 16.98
N MET A 1085 -35.92 13.58 16.58
CA MET A 1085 -34.87 14.40 15.94
C MET A 1085 -35.24 14.70 14.50
N ARG A 1086 -35.62 13.68 13.70
CA ARG A 1086 -36.05 13.90 12.32
C ARG A 1086 -37.32 14.75 12.24
N ALA A 1087 -38.23 14.63 13.21
CA ALA A 1087 -39.39 15.53 13.37
C ALA A 1087 -39.04 16.98 13.79
N ARG A 1088 -37.81 17.26 14.27
CA ARG A 1088 -37.31 18.62 14.53
C ARG A 1088 -36.56 19.22 13.33
N LEU A 1089 -35.95 18.38 12.50
CA LEU A 1089 -35.23 18.80 11.29
C LEU A 1089 -36.21 19.02 10.12
N ASN A 1090 -37.04 18.01 9.82
CA ASN A 1090 -37.93 17.99 8.66
C ASN A 1090 -39.33 18.52 9.02
N ILE A 1091 -39.39 19.80 9.41
CA ILE A 1091 -40.64 20.51 9.72
C ILE A 1091 -41.31 20.97 8.41
N ASP A 1092 -42.59 20.66 8.21
CA ASP A 1092 -43.36 21.20 7.09
C ASP A 1092 -43.53 22.73 7.21
N THR A 1093 -42.95 23.45 6.26
CA THR A 1093 -43.03 24.92 6.16
C THR A 1093 -44.24 25.41 5.36
N SER A 1094 -45.00 24.51 4.74
CA SER A 1094 -46.20 24.84 3.95
C SER A 1094 -47.26 25.65 4.74
N PRO A 1095 -47.54 25.37 6.04
CA PRO A 1095 -48.50 26.14 6.82
C PRO A 1095 -48.04 27.58 7.12
N LEU A 1096 -46.73 27.84 7.12
CA LEU A 1096 -46.16 29.18 7.24
C LEU A 1096 -46.36 29.94 5.92
N TYR A 1097 -45.90 29.36 4.80
CA TYR A 1097 -46.03 30.00 3.49
C TYR A 1097 -47.49 30.21 3.06
N ARG A 1098 -48.41 29.29 3.41
CA ARG A 1098 -49.86 29.46 3.15
C ARG A 1098 -50.41 30.74 3.81
N ARG A 1099 -49.87 31.17 4.95
CA ARG A 1099 -50.26 32.43 5.61
C ARG A 1099 -49.51 33.63 5.04
N VAL A 1100 -48.18 33.58 5.00
CA VAL A 1100 -47.34 34.73 4.56
C VAL A 1100 -47.69 35.17 3.13
N LEU A 1101 -47.90 34.22 2.22
CA LEU A 1101 -48.26 34.51 0.82
C LEU A 1101 -49.74 34.93 0.64
N SER A 1102 -50.57 34.88 1.69
CA SER A 1102 -51.97 35.32 1.67
C SER A 1102 -52.18 36.78 2.11
N TRP A 1103 -51.14 37.43 2.64
CA TRP A 1103 -51.20 38.78 3.20
C TRP A 1103 -51.29 39.89 2.13
N ASP A 1104 -51.92 41.01 2.50
CA ASP A 1104 -52.03 42.22 1.67
C ASP A 1104 -50.80 43.13 1.86
N TYR A 1105 -49.86 43.11 0.92
CA TYR A 1105 -48.68 43.99 0.90
C TYR A 1105 -49.01 45.50 1.06
N HIS A 1106 -50.16 45.95 0.53
CA HIS A 1106 -50.63 47.34 0.62
C HIS A 1106 -51.51 47.62 1.85
N SER A 1107 -51.54 46.72 2.84
CA SER A 1107 -52.03 47.01 4.18
C SER A 1107 -50.95 47.76 4.98
N ASN A 1108 -51.36 48.77 5.75
CA ASN A 1108 -50.52 49.52 6.70
C ASN A 1108 -50.99 49.25 8.15
N SER A 1109 -51.61 48.09 8.39
CA SER A 1109 -52.02 47.65 9.73
C SER A 1109 -50.81 47.17 10.53
N GLU A 1110 -50.78 47.44 11.84
CA GLU A 1110 -49.81 46.83 12.78
C GLU A 1110 -49.90 45.30 12.82
N TYR A 1111 -51.06 44.73 12.45
CA TYR A 1111 -51.37 43.31 12.50
C TYR A 1111 -51.68 42.75 11.09
N PRO A 1112 -51.19 41.55 10.74
CA PRO A 1112 -51.44 40.95 9.42
C PRO A 1112 -52.91 40.53 9.23
N ASP A 1113 -53.55 40.02 10.30
CA ASP A 1113 -54.92 39.51 10.31
C ASP A 1113 -55.73 40.22 11.41
N ALA A 1114 -56.71 41.06 11.03
CA ALA A 1114 -57.51 41.85 11.99
C ALA A 1114 -58.33 41.01 12.99
N ASN A 1115 -58.60 39.73 12.67
CA ASN A 1115 -59.42 38.83 13.50
C ASN A 1115 -58.61 37.95 14.47
N ARG A 1116 -57.28 38.09 14.50
CA ARG A 1116 -56.40 37.18 15.26
C ARG A 1116 -56.20 37.66 16.70
N LYS A 1117 -56.44 36.76 17.67
CA LYS A 1117 -56.22 37.04 19.09
C LYS A 1117 -54.76 36.76 19.47
N TYR A 1118 -54.15 37.69 20.18
CA TYR A 1118 -52.79 37.60 20.71
C TYR A 1118 -52.84 37.43 22.22
N GLU A 1119 -52.00 36.55 22.77
CA GLU A 1119 -51.93 36.24 24.19
C GLU A 1119 -50.52 36.59 24.71
N LYS A 1120 -50.42 37.17 25.92
CA LYS A 1120 -49.13 37.53 26.50
C LYS A 1120 -48.34 36.26 26.85
N VAL A 1121 -47.06 36.22 26.49
CA VAL A 1121 -46.14 35.11 26.81
C VAL A 1121 -46.16 34.85 28.32
N MET A 1122 -46.55 33.64 28.70
CA MET A 1122 -46.57 33.18 30.09
C MET A 1122 -45.18 32.69 30.53
N PRO A 1123 -44.83 32.75 31.83
CA PRO A 1123 -43.57 32.22 32.35
C PRO A 1123 -43.46 30.69 32.30
N SER A 1124 -44.56 29.98 32.04
CA SER A 1124 -44.60 28.53 31.88
C SER A 1124 -45.82 28.09 31.06
N PHE A 1125 -45.70 26.98 30.33
CA PHE A 1125 -46.76 26.42 29.49
C PHE A 1125 -47.07 24.98 29.94
N LYS A 1126 -48.35 24.58 29.89
CA LYS A 1126 -48.81 23.25 30.36
C LYS A 1126 -48.85 22.19 29.25
N SER A 1127 -48.86 22.61 27.98
CA SER A 1127 -48.79 21.72 26.81
C SER A 1127 -48.09 22.40 25.63
N VAL A 1128 -47.63 21.59 24.66
CA VAL A 1128 -47.03 22.08 23.41
C VAL A 1128 -48.06 22.87 22.60
N GLU A 1129 -49.32 22.45 22.59
CA GLU A 1129 -50.44 23.16 21.95
C GLU A 1129 -50.64 24.56 22.54
N GLN A 1130 -50.52 24.71 23.87
CA GLN A 1130 -50.61 26.01 24.53
C GLN A 1130 -49.44 26.91 24.15
N TYR A 1131 -48.22 26.36 24.06
CA TYR A 1131 -47.04 27.09 23.59
C TYR A 1131 -47.22 27.56 22.14
N GLN A 1132 -47.61 26.65 21.23
CA GLN A 1132 -47.85 26.96 19.82
C GLN A 1132 -48.96 28.00 19.65
N LYS A 1133 -50.08 27.87 20.36
CA LYS A 1133 -51.19 28.84 20.31
C LYS A 1133 -50.80 30.25 20.74
N THR A 1134 -49.84 30.40 21.67
CA THR A 1134 -49.33 31.70 22.10
C THR A 1134 -48.23 32.23 21.18
N PHE A 1135 -47.26 31.41 20.78
CA PHE A 1135 -46.09 31.85 20.01
C PHE A 1135 -46.31 31.93 18.49
N GLU A 1136 -47.14 31.07 17.88
CA GLU A 1136 -47.37 31.09 16.43
C GLU A 1136 -47.96 32.42 15.94
N PRO A 1137 -48.98 33.03 16.61
CA PRO A 1137 -49.45 34.37 16.24
C PRO A 1137 -48.35 35.42 16.38
N LEU A 1138 -47.54 35.38 17.45
CA LEU A 1138 -46.50 36.37 17.72
C LEU A 1138 -45.34 36.29 16.73
N LEU A 1139 -44.92 35.08 16.33
CA LEU A 1139 -43.93 34.89 15.26
C LEU A 1139 -44.43 35.44 13.92
N LEU A 1140 -45.71 35.23 13.59
CA LEU A 1140 -46.32 35.79 12.39
C LEU A 1140 -46.47 37.31 12.45
N LEU A 1141 -46.68 37.88 13.65
CA LEU A 1141 -46.70 39.33 13.86
C LEU A 1141 -45.30 39.93 13.67
N GLU A 1142 -44.25 39.27 14.16
CA GLU A 1142 -42.86 39.70 13.95
C GLU A 1142 -42.48 39.62 12.46
N CYS A 1143 -42.83 38.54 11.76
CA CYS A 1143 -42.63 38.45 10.30
C CYS A 1143 -43.40 39.55 9.55
N TRP A 1144 -44.61 39.90 9.98
CA TRP A 1144 -45.40 40.99 9.40
C TRP A 1144 -44.78 42.36 9.65
N GLN A 1145 -44.30 42.63 10.86
CA GLN A 1145 -43.59 43.85 11.21
C GLN A 1145 -42.25 43.96 10.47
N GLY A 1146 -41.55 42.84 10.26
CA GLY A 1146 -40.40 42.76 9.36
C GLY A 1146 -40.75 43.18 7.93
N ILE A 1147 -41.90 42.74 7.40
CA ILE A 1147 -42.40 43.15 6.07
C ILE A 1147 -42.80 44.64 6.03
N GLN A 1148 -43.47 45.18 7.06
CA GLN A 1148 -43.83 46.61 7.10
C GLN A 1148 -42.58 47.49 7.21
N LYS A 1149 -41.66 47.18 8.13
CA LYS A 1149 -40.38 47.87 8.26
C LYS A 1149 -39.56 47.79 6.97
N ALA A 1150 -39.44 46.61 6.37
CA ALA A 1150 -38.73 46.45 5.12
C ALA A 1150 -39.39 47.24 3.98
N LYS A 1151 -40.72 47.36 3.95
CA LYS A 1151 -41.47 48.21 3.00
C LYS A 1151 -41.25 49.71 3.23
N GLU A 1152 -41.07 50.16 4.46
CA GLU A 1152 -40.68 51.54 4.80
C GLU A 1152 -39.23 51.84 4.39
N GLU A 1153 -38.27 50.98 4.74
CA GLU A 1153 -36.85 51.17 4.44
C GLU A 1153 -36.55 50.97 2.93
N SER A 1154 -37.13 49.94 2.31
CA SER A 1154 -36.96 49.63 0.87
C SER A 1154 -37.58 50.67 -0.06
N ALA A 1155 -38.49 51.52 0.44
CA ALA A 1155 -39.05 52.63 -0.34
C ALA A 1155 -37.94 53.57 -0.88
N ALA A 1156 -36.79 53.66 -0.20
CA ALA A 1156 -35.64 54.44 -0.67
C ALA A 1156 -34.62 53.62 -1.51
N GLN A 1157 -34.51 52.30 -1.31
CA GLN A 1157 -33.35 51.52 -1.77
C GLN A 1157 -33.63 50.39 -2.76
N GLU A 1158 -34.81 49.74 -2.75
CA GLU A 1158 -35.05 48.60 -3.64
C GLU A 1158 -35.49 49.02 -5.05
N THR A 1159 -34.82 48.45 -6.06
CA THR A 1159 -35.10 48.67 -7.48
C THR A 1159 -36.10 47.61 -7.98
N PRO A 1160 -37.28 48.00 -8.51
CA PRO A 1160 -38.17 47.06 -9.18
C PRO A 1160 -37.53 46.49 -10.46
N PHE A 1161 -37.98 45.31 -10.88
CA PHE A 1161 -37.47 44.60 -12.05
C PHE A 1161 -38.58 43.99 -12.90
N LYS A 1162 -38.30 43.68 -14.17
CA LYS A 1162 -39.19 42.91 -15.06
C LYS A 1162 -38.82 41.42 -15.05
N LEU A 1163 -39.83 40.56 -15.18
CA LEU A 1163 -39.68 39.12 -15.41
C LEU A 1163 -40.75 38.62 -16.39
N VAL A 1164 -40.43 37.62 -17.21
CA VAL A 1164 -41.34 37.06 -18.23
C VAL A 1164 -41.87 35.72 -17.75
N VAL A 1165 -43.18 35.57 -17.62
CA VAL A 1165 -43.82 34.31 -17.20
C VAL A 1165 -43.68 33.26 -18.30
N GLY A 1166 -43.09 32.11 -17.97
CA GLY A 1166 -42.96 30.95 -18.84
C GLY A 1166 -44.18 30.02 -18.76
N ASN A 1167 -44.30 29.30 -17.64
CA ASN A 1167 -45.38 28.33 -17.38
C ASN A 1167 -45.77 28.35 -15.89
N ARG A 1168 -46.89 27.71 -15.53
CA ARG A 1168 -47.30 27.53 -14.12
C ARG A 1168 -47.74 26.10 -13.84
N ILE A 1169 -47.44 25.60 -12.64
CA ILE A 1169 -47.84 24.28 -12.15
C ILE A 1169 -48.54 24.46 -10.80
N THR A 1170 -49.66 23.78 -10.59
CA THR A 1170 -50.34 23.70 -9.30
C THR A 1170 -49.70 22.58 -8.46
N CYS A 1171 -49.14 22.93 -7.31
CA CYS A 1171 -48.49 22.02 -6.38
C CYS A 1171 -49.20 22.11 -5.03
N ASP A 1172 -50.03 21.10 -4.73
CA ASP A 1172 -51.00 21.11 -3.62
C ASP A 1172 -51.88 22.37 -3.68
N ASP A 1173 -51.91 23.20 -2.62
CA ASP A 1173 -52.66 24.47 -2.63
C ASP A 1173 -51.87 25.65 -3.24
N PHE A 1174 -50.63 25.45 -3.70
CA PHE A 1174 -49.77 26.51 -4.24
C PHE A 1174 -49.74 26.53 -5.77
N ILE A 1175 -49.35 27.68 -6.33
CA ILE A 1175 -49.08 27.83 -7.76
C ILE A 1175 -47.60 28.22 -7.90
N ASP A 1176 -46.80 27.28 -8.41
CA ASP A 1176 -45.40 27.51 -8.76
C ASP A 1176 -45.31 28.02 -10.20
N VAL A 1177 -44.75 29.22 -10.34
CA VAL A 1177 -44.70 29.98 -11.59
C VAL A 1177 -43.25 30.01 -12.06
N TYR A 1178 -43.00 29.42 -13.22
CA TYR A 1178 -41.71 29.46 -13.90
C TYR A 1178 -41.63 30.77 -14.68
N ALA A 1179 -40.57 31.54 -14.49
CA ALA A 1179 -40.34 32.80 -15.16
C ALA A 1179 -38.86 32.99 -15.49
N SER A 1180 -38.54 33.85 -16.46
CA SER A 1180 -37.17 34.25 -16.77
C SER A 1180 -36.92 35.72 -16.44
N VAL A 1181 -35.70 36.04 -16.03
CA VAL A 1181 -35.22 37.39 -15.70
C VAL A 1181 -33.86 37.61 -16.35
N GLU A 1182 -33.57 38.85 -16.75
CA GLU A 1182 -32.29 39.17 -17.39
C GLU A 1182 -31.11 39.03 -16.40
N THR A 1183 -30.01 38.43 -16.83
CA THR A 1183 -28.82 38.20 -15.98
C THR A 1183 -28.19 39.52 -15.51
N SER A 1184 -28.31 40.61 -16.28
CA SER A 1184 -27.86 41.95 -15.85
C SER A 1184 -28.70 42.53 -14.71
N VAL A 1185 -29.97 42.13 -14.60
CA VAL A 1185 -30.90 42.57 -13.54
C VAL A 1185 -30.61 41.83 -12.24
N LEU A 1186 -30.35 40.51 -12.31
CA LEU A 1186 -29.95 39.73 -11.13
C LEU A 1186 -28.70 40.29 -10.45
N SER A 1187 -27.69 40.72 -11.22
CA SER A 1187 -26.47 41.30 -10.64
C SER A 1187 -26.68 42.64 -9.93
N LYS A 1188 -27.71 43.41 -10.34
CA LYS A 1188 -28.10 44.70 -9.73
C LYS A 1188 -28.93 44.50 -8.47
N VAL A 1189 -30.01 43.71 -8.54
CA VAL A 1189 -30.96 43.50 -7.44
C VAL A 1189 -30.39 42.55 -6.37
N LYS A 1190 -29.46 41.65 -6.75
CA LYS A 1190 -28.88 40.61 -5.89
C LYS A 1190 -29.95 39.73 -5.24
N LEU A 1191 -30.87 39.19 -6.05
CA LEU A 1191 -31.90 38.27 -5.57
C LEU A 1191 -31.26 36.95 -5.11
N THR A 1192 -31.71 36.42 -3.97
CA THR A 1192 -31.36 35.08 -3.50
C THR A 1192 -32.58 34.17 -3.39
N ASP A 1193 -32.35 32.86 -3.29
CA ASP A 1193 -33.37 31.83 -3.13
C ASP A 1193 -34.10 31.92 -1.78
N SER A 1194 -33.60 32.66 -0.79
CA SER A 1194 -34.33 32.99 0.44
C SER A 1194 -35.41 34.07 0.24
N ASP A 1195 -35.26 34.94 -0.75
CA ASP A 1195 -36.03 36.19 -0.84
C ASP A 1195 -37.55 35.99 -1.01
N LEU A 1196 -38.31 36.89 -0.37
CA LEU A 1196 -39.74 37.12 -0.61
C LEU A 1196 -39.88 38.33 -1.55
N ILE A 1197 -40.70 38.19 -2.59
CA ILE A 1197 -40.96 39.25 -3.57
C ILE A 1197 -42.47 39.52 -3.68
N VAL A 1198 -42.82 40.71 -4.15
CA VAL A 1198 -44.18 41.06 -4.59
C VAL A 1198 -44.19 41.18 -6.11
N LEU A 1199 -45.16 40.52 -6.73
CA LEU A 1199 -45.43 40.55 -8.16
C LEU A 1199 -46.60 41.48 -8.43
N THR A 1200 -46.54 42.25 -9.51
CA THR A 1200 -47.66 43.08 -10.00
C THR A 1200 -47.66 43.12 -11.53
N TYR A 1201 -48.80 43.49 -12.13
CA TYR A 1201 -48.98 43.59 -13.57
C TYR A 1201 -49.42 45.01 -13.99
N PHE A 1202 -48.87 45.47 -15.12
CA PHE A 1202 -49.18 46.72 -15.79
C PHE A 1202 -49.43 46.46 -17.28
N ASP A 1203 -50.34 47.19 -17.92
CA ASP A 1203 -50.71 47.01 -19.34
C ASP A 1203 -49.69 47.57 -20.36
N ASP A 1204 -48.57 48.07 -19.87
CA ASP A 1204 -47.62 48.92 -20.61
C ASP A 1204 -46.23 48.24 -20.60
N PRO A 1205 -45.94 47.37 -21.59
CA PRO A 1205 -44.75 46.50 -21.58
C PRO A 1205 -43.44 47.25 -21.84
N ASP A 1206 -43.49 48.40 -22.52
CA ASP A 1206 -42.31 49.15 -22.95
C ASP A 1206 -41.78 50.07 -21.85
N SER A 1207 -42.65 50.58 -20.97
CA SER A 1207 -42.26 51.41 -19.82
C SER A 1207 -41.28 50.75 -18.84
N ASP A 1208 -40.49 51.57 -18.14
CA ASP A 1208 -39.56 51.09 -17.09
C ASP A 1208 -40.23 50.28 -15.98
N ALA A 1209 -39.42 49.58 -15.18
CA ALA A 1209 -39.91 48.77 -14.08
C ALA A 1209 -40.65 49.62 -13.03
N LYS A 1210 -41.98 49.54 -13.01
CA LYS A 1210 -42.86 50.25 -12.05
C LYS A 1210 -42.98 49.49 -10.72
N ARG A 1211 -43.14 50.23 -9.61
CA ARG A 1211 -43.39 49.70 -8.26
C ARG A 1211 -44.87 49.30 -8.08
N PRO A 1212 -45.20 48.34 -7.20
CA PRO A 1212 -46.57 47.87 -6.99
C PRO A 1212 -47.50 48.95 -6.41
N SER A 1213 -48.60 49.22 -7.12
CA SER A 1213 -49.70 50.10 -6.67
C SER A 1213 -50.92 49.27 -6.24
N LYS A 1214 -51.68 49.76 -5.26
CA LYS A 1214 -52.90 49.12 -4.74
C LYS A 1214 -54.04 49.06 -5.76
N GLU A 1215 -54.01 49.90 -6.78
CA GLU A 1215 -54.96 49.94 -7.90
C GLU A 1215 -54.71 48.86 -8.96
N ARG A 1216 -53.52 48.23 -8.92
CA ARG A 1216 -53.11 47.17 -9.86
C ARG A 1216 -53.24 45.80 -9.19
N PRO A 1217 -53.43 44.71 -9.96
CA PRO A 1217 -53.36 43.38 -9.38
C PRO A 1217 -51.93 43.10 -8.88
N TYR A 1218 -51.82 42.48 -7.71
CA TYR A 1218 -50.56 42.05 -7.11
C TYR A 1218 -50.73 40.75 -6.33
N CYS A 1219 -49.63 40.03 -6.10
CA CYS A 1219 -49.56 38.89 -5.20
C CYS A 1219 -48.15 38.76 -4.60
N LEU A 1220 -48.05 38.15 -3.41
CA LEU A 1220 -46.77 37.79 -2.82
C LEU A 1220 -46.28 36.46 -3.43
N ALA A 1221 -44.98 36.37 -3.69
CA ALA A 1221 -44.31 35.18 -4.20
C ALA A 1221 -43.02 34.91 -3.42
N LYS A 1222 -42.77 33.65 -3.10
CA LYS A 1222 -41.51 33.19 -2.51
C LYS A 1222 -40.64 32.60 -3.63
N ILE A 1223 -39.39 33.03 -3.75
CA ILE A 1223 -38.45 32.36 -4.67
C ILE A 1223 -38.23 30.92 -4.16
N ARG A 1224 -38.42 29.93 -5.03
CA ARG A 1224 -38.27 28.48 -4.73
C ARG A 1224 -36.94 27.95 -5.23
N GLU A 1225 -36.52 28.41 -6.41
CA GLU A 1225 -35.29 28.02 -7.08
C GLU A 1225 -34.87 29.16 -8.02
N LEU A 1226 -33.56 29.38 -8.18
CA LEU A 1226 -32.98 30.37 -9.08
C LEU A 1226 -31.79 29.71 -9.80
N LYS A 1227 -31.89 29.56 -11.12
CA LYS A 1227 -30.89 28.89 -11.96
C LYS A 1227 -30.16 29.91 -12.86
N PRO A 1228 -28.95 30.36 -12.48
CA PRO A 1228 -28.18 31.30 -13.29
C PRO A 1228 -27.54 30.57 -14.48
N ASN A 1229 -28.12 30.74 -15.66
CA ASN A 1229 -27.54 30.22 -16.90
C ASN A 1229 -26.38 31.11 -17.35
N TYR A 1230 -25.16 30.80 -16.90
CA TYR A 1230 -23.93 31.58 -17.21
C TYR A 1230 -23.61 31.77 -18.71
N SER A 1231 -24.27 31.02 -19.60
CA SER A 1231 -24.13 31.13 -21.07
C SER A 1231 -25.31 31.87 -21.75
N ALA A 1232 -26.24 32.44 -21.00
CA ALA A 1232 -27.44 33.09 -21.53
C ALA A 1232 -27.72 34.46 -20.90
N ASP A 1233 -28.31 35.35 -21.70
CA ASP A 1233 -28.74 36.70 -21.26
C ASP A 1233 -29.86 36.67 -20.20
N TYR A 1234 -30.48 35.50 -19.98
CA TYR A 1234 -31.56 35.26 -19.05
C TYR A 1234 -31.28 34.07 -18.12
N ALA A 1235 -31.75 34.18 -16.88
CA ALA A 1235 -31.74 33.15 -15.86
C ALA A 1235 -33.17 32.75 -15.47
N ASP A 1236 -33.33 31.50 -15.03
CA ASP A 1236 -34.63 30.90 -14.73
C ASP A 1236 -34.98 31.03 -13.23
N LEU A 1237 -36.24 31.35 -12.95
CA LEU A 1237 -36.83 31.52 -11.63
C LEU A 1237 -38.03 30.59 -11.45
N MET A 1238 -38.10 29.91 -10.30
CA MET A 1238 -39.33 29.27 -9.82
C MET A 1238 -39.91 30.11 -8.68
N LEU A 1239 -41.16 30.57 -8.82
CA LEU A 1239 -41.81 31.50 -7.91
C LEU A 1239 -43.09 30.88 -7.32
N ARG A 1240 -43.10 30.58 -6.02
CA ARG A 1240 -44.27 30.00 -5.33
C ARG A 1240 -45.23 31.09 -4.88
N THR A 1241 -46.47 31.04 -5.36
CA THR A 1241 -47.58 31.92 -4.95
C THR A 1241 -48.69 31.12 -4.28
N TYR A 1242 -49.51 31.79 -3.46
CA TYR A 1242 -50.71 31.21 -2.84
C TYR A 1242 -51.95 32.05 -3.15
N ASN A 1243 -53.03 31.41 -3.60
CA ASN A 1243 -54.33 32.03 -3.93
C ASN A 1243 -54.23 33.48 -4.49
N PRO A 1244 -53.62 33.69 -5.69
CA PRO A 1244 -53.28 35.02 -6.20
C PRO A 1244 -54.48 35.89 -6.66
N LYS A 1245 -55.72 35.49 -6.37
CA LYS A 1245 -56.97 36.24 -6.69
C LYS A 1245 -56.95 36.83 -8.12
N THR A 1246 -56.90 38.16 -8.24
CA THR A 1246 -56.92 38.89 -9.51
C THR A 1246 -55.66 38.68 -10.37
N MET A 1247 -54.50 38.39 -9.77
CA MET A 1247 -53.27 38.07 -10.52
C MET A 1247 -53.35 36.73 -11.27
N LEU A 1248 -54.31 35.84 -10.95
CA LEU A 1248 -54.40 34.52 -11.59
C LEU A 1248 -54.62 34.59 -13.12
N ALA A 1249 -55.22 35.67 -13.62
CA ALA A 1249 -55.36 35.94 -15.06
C ALA A 1249 -54.02 36.36 -15.71
N HIS A 1250 -53.20 37.12 -14.99
CA HIS A 1250 -51.94 37.69 -15.47
C HIS A 1250 -50.73 36.75 -15.28
N LEU A 1251 -50.87 35.68 -14.50
CA LEU A 1251 -49.90 34.58 -14.42
C LEU A 1251 -50.02 33.64 -15.64
N SER A 1252 -50.00 34.18 -16.86
CA SER A 1252 -50.11 33.43 -18.12
C SER A 1252 -48.86 33.58 -18.98
N SER A 1253 -48.58 32.58 -19.83
CA SER A 1253 -47.33 32.49 -20.60
C SER A 1253 -47.08 33.75 -21.45
N LYS A 1254 -45.82 34.20 -21.47
CA LYS A 1254 -45.32 35.43 -22.11
C LYS A 1254 -45.81 36.76 -21.50
N THR A 1255 -46.56 36.74 -20.40
CA THR A 1255 -46.89 37.98 -19.68
C THR A 1255 -45.64 38.54 -19.00
N ILE A 1256 -45.37 39.83 -19.19
CA ILE A 1256 -44.36 40.58 -18.44
C ILE A 1256 -44.96 40.98 -17.10
N LEU A 1257 -44.29 40.63 -16.01
CA LEU A 1257 -44.64 41.06 -14.65
C LEU A 1257 -43.53 41.90 -14.05
N HIS A 1258 -43.91 42.73 -13.10
CA HIS A 1258 -43.00 43.58 -12.35
C HIS A 1258 -42.81 43.00 -10.95
N GLY A 1259 -41.56 42.71 -10.61
CA GLY A 1259 -41.14 42.22 -9.29
C GLY A 1259 -40.49 43.32 -8.45
N LEU A 1260 -40.66 43.24 -7.13
CA LEU A 1260 -39.92 44.01 -6.14
C LEU A 1260 -39.58 43.10 -4.96
N ARG A 1261 -38.37 43.18 -4.40
CA ARG A 1261 -38.04 42.46 -3.17
C ARG A 1261 -38.78 43.07 -1.97
N VAL A 1262 -39.25 42.21 -1.08
CA VAL A 1262 -40.00 42.57 0.13
C VAL A 1262 -39.16 42.31 1.38
N MET A 1263 -38.55 41.13 1.50
CA MET A 1263 -37.57 40.82 2.54
C MET A 1263 -36.63 39.69 2.06
N ARG A 1264 -35.56 39.45 2.82
CA ARG A 1264 -34.58 38.38 2.58
C ARG A 1264 -34.82 37.17 3.48
#